data_AF-A0A1Y1RW88-F1
#
_entry.id   AF-A0A1Y1RW88-F1
#
_cell.length_a   1.000
_cell.length_b   1.000
_cell.length_c   1.000
_cell.angle_alpha   90.00
_cell.angle_beta   90.00
_cell.angle_gamma   90.00
#
_symmetry.space_group_name_H-M   'P 1'
#
loop_
_entity.id
_entity.type
_entity.pdbx_description
1 polymer ?
#
loop_
_entity_poly.entity_id
_entity_poly.type
_entity_poly.pdbx_seq_one_letter_code
_entity_poly.pdbx_strand_id
1 'polypeptide(L)'
;MRITVAYNLRTDDSEATAELLSPKDIERIYRAISSLQHTVTVVEVSGNPHQVIERLVESEPDLIFNLAEGTIGSSREAFYPGLYEQMGIPFTGGNASLLHLNLDKHLAKTVLSSRGIRVPKGVLISGKNRHIDEELRYPLIIKPNSEGSSKGITQRSVVESKEEAEQRIAELLSQYPEGLVVEEFITGRELSVPFIEGYPGKILDIVEHTFDLERTGGKFNIYDYDMKQGGEAARAVQVICPARIDGSEERSVLHMARQVFDIMTCPDLGRVDIRLHTDGTPYFIELNPLPSLHPNASLMTAARERGLEFRDVMRLIIRSASRRYGMAIRPARKNQKNRHPSTVPRTSVRELGIQIGRMNPGLVNAITDVKGVRVGHLTRIEDNVQIPGQTESSSIRTGVTAVLPAGQAYANRIAAGGFVLNGVGEMSGLTQVLETGWLETPILLTNSHSVGRVHAGVIQHMSRKYPTMGTETDVVLPVVGEADDSFLNDVRIGTCSAQDAIKAIEAASPGPVAQGSTGAGTGMTSFDFAGGIGTSSRIFDLPEGSGFTIGVLVLSNFGRMRNLTIDGAVVGRQLDTEFEHSGRRELSEGSVIVVVATDVPLISSQLNRISRRAALGLGRTGSYAASTSGEIIIAFSTGNRKPRVARSSGSFINLKCISDNHINIVYEAVIEATEEAVLNAVFCSGGMNGRQQRWCPPIPHDRLIELLNKGRKIHESH
;
A
#
# COMPACT_ATOMS: atom_id res chain seq x y z
N MET A 1 15.54 1.39 -2.25
CA MET A 1 16.28 2.66 -2.34
C MET A 1 15.63 3.62 -1.37
N ARG A 2 16.44 4.30 -0.58
CA ARG A 2 16.07 5.51 0.17
C ARG A 2 16.01 6.65 -0.83
N ILE A 3 14.82 7.21 -1.03
CA ILE A 3 14.60 8.34 -1.92
C ILE A 3 14.31 9.57 -1.07
N THR A 4 15.14 10.58 -1.19
CA THR A 4 14.87 11.88 -0.58
C THR A 4 14.18 12.77 -1.61
N VAL A 5 12.97 13.21 -1.31
CA VAL A 5 12.27 14.23 -2.12
C VAL A 5 12.72 15.58 -1.61
N ALA A 6 13.56 16.27 -2.39
CA ALA A 6 14.05 17.60 -2.07
C ALA A 6 13.15 18.64 -2.74
N TYR A 7 12.64 19.60 -1.97
CA TYR A 7 11.66 20.57 -2.46
C TYR A 7 11.75 21.91 -1.73
N ASN A 8 11.28 22.99 -2.39
CA ASN A 8 11.03 24.27 -1.76
C ASN A 8 9.53 24.42 -1.45
N LEU A 9 9.19 24.81 -0.22
CA LEU A 9 7.80 25.04 0.18
C LEU A 9 7.33 26.43 -0.25
N ARG A 10 6.14 26.51 -0.87
CA ARG A 10 5.45 27.78 -1.11
C ARG A 10 4.90 28.34 0.20
N THR A 11 5.42 29.49 0.63
CA THR A 11 5.06 30.14 1.91
C THR A 11 3.99 31.22 1.78
N ASP A 12 3.76 31.75 0.58
CA ASP A 12 2.77 32.79 0.29
C ASP A 12 2.26 32.70 -1.17
N ASP A 13 1.42 33.64 -1.58
CA ASP A 13 0.87 33.76 -2.94
C ASP A 13 1.60 34.83 -3.77
N SER A 14 2.82 35.21 -3.38
CA SER A 14 3.60 36.23 -4.09
C SER A 14 4.21 35.70 -5.39
N GLU A 15 4.53 36.62 -6.31
CA GLU A 15 5.23 36.28 -7.57
C GLU A 15 6.59 35.62 -7.34
N ALA A 16 7.25 35.92 -6.22
CA ALA A 16 8.54 35.32 -5.88
C ALA A 16 8.43 33.81 -5.57
N THR A 17 7.31 33.34 -5.00
CA THR A 17 7.14 31.95 -4.54
C THR A 17 6.25 31.10 -5.46
N ALA A 18 5.78 31.67 -6.56
CA ALA A 18 4.90 31.06 -7.55
C ALA A 18 5.37 29.69 -8.09
N GLU A 19 6.69 29.46 -8.14
CA GLU A 19 7.30 28.26 -8.72
C GLU A 19 7.47 27.13 -7.69
N LEU A 20 7.20 27.41 -6.41
CA LEU A 20 7.42 26.50 -5.29
C LEU A 20 6.19 25.61 -5.03
N LEU A 21 6.40 24.49 -4.33
CA LEU A 21 5.39 23.45 -4.17
C LEU A 21 4.46 23.70 -2.99
N SER A 22 3.17 23.40 -3.17
CA SER A 22 2.20 23.42 -2.06
C SER A 22 2.31 22.17 -1.18
N PRO A 23 1.85 22.20 0.09
CA PRO A 23 1.76 21.00 0.93
C PRO A 23 1.03 19.83 0.27
N LYS A 24 -0.02 20.11 -0.54
CA LYS A 24 -0.79 19.09 -1.26
C LYS A 24 0.01 18.45 -2.40
N ASP A 25 0.89 19.21 -3.06
CA ASP A 25 1.78 18.66 -4.08
C ASP A 25 2.80 17.71 -3.46
N ILE A 26 3.42 18.14 -2.34
CA ILE A 26 4.40 17.34 -1.60
C ILE A 26 3.77 16.04 -1.10
N GLU A 27 2.58 16.09 -0.50
CA GLU A 27 1.87 14.90 -0.02
C GLU A 27 1.55 13.93 -1.16
N ARG A 28 1.13 14.44 -2.32
CA ARG A 28 0.85 13.62 -3.51
C ARG A 28 2.12 12.94 -4.04
N ILE A 29 3.23 13.67 -4.13
CA ILE A 29 4.52 13.14 -4.57
C ILE A 29 5.05 12.11 -3.57
N TYR A 30 5.02 12.42 -2.28
CA TYR A 30 5.37 11.50 -1.20
C TYR A 30 4.57 10.20 -1.29
N ARG A 31 3.23 10.27 -1.38
CA ARG A 31 2.37 9.08 -1.48
C ARG A 31 2.66 8.28 -2.73
N ALA A 32 2.85 8.95 -3.87
CA ALA A 32 3.13 8.30 -5.14
C ALA A 32 4.46 7.55 -5.11
N ILE A 33 5.54 8.18 -4.66
CA ILE A 33 6.86 7.55 -4.56
C ILE A 33 6.86 6.46 -3.46
N SER A 34 6.21 6.69 -2.33
CA SER A 34 6.08 5.69 -1.25
C SER A 34 5.33 4.43 -1.74
N SER A 35 4.31 4.59 -2.57
CA SER A 35 3.59 3.47 -3.20
C SER A 35 4.43 2.64 -4.20
N LEU A 36 5.64 3.10 -4.52
CA LEU A 36 6.63 2.40 -5.33
C LEU A 36 7.65 1.62 -4.49
N GLN A 37 7.44 1.50 -3.17
CA GLN A 37 8.27 0.71 -2.24
C GLN A 37 9.67 1.29 -2.04
N HIS A 38 9.81 2.60 -2.22
CA HIS A 38 10.98 3.34 -1.79
C HIS A 38 10.77 3.79 -0.35
N THR A 39 11.84 3.83 0.44
CA THR A 39 11.82 4.54 1.73
C THR A 39 11.89 6.02 1.39
N VAL A 40 10.85 6.79 1.66
CA VAL A 40 10.79 8.19 1.24
C VAL A 40 10.96 9.11 2.43
N THR A 41 11.93 10.03 2.33
CA THR A 41 12.09 11.15 3.24
C THR A 41 11.82 12.44 2.46
N VAL A 42 11.05 13.36 3.01
CA VAL A 42 10.84 14.68 2.41
C VAL A 42 11.77 15.67 3.10
N VAL A 43 12.54 16.44 2.32
CA VAL A 43 13.47 17.45 2.85
C VAL A 43 13.12 18.79 2.22
N GLU A 44 12.66 19.70 3.07
CA GLU A 44 12.48 21.10 2.72
C GLU A 44 13.88 21.76 2.66
N VAL A 45 14.20 22.34 1.50
CA VAL A 45 15.54 22.84 1.20
C VAL A 45 15.70 24.35 1.36
N SER A 46 14.67 25.08 1.75
CA SER A 46 14.76 26.52 1.98
C SER A 46 15.53 26.83 3.27
N GLY A 47 16.08 28.05 3.34
CA GLY A 47 16.80 28.55 4.51
C GLY A 47 18.32 28.39 4.41
N ASN A 48 18.97 28.20 5.57
CA ASN A 48 20.43 28.20 5.66
C ASN A 48 21.03 26.96 4.97
N PRO A 49 21.95 27.13 3.98
CA PRO A 49 22.53 26.01 3.24
C PRO A 49 23.20 24.94 4.11
N HIS A 50 23.85 25.31 5.23
CA HIS A 50 24.46 24.36 6.15
C HIS A 50 23.43 23.38 6.73
N GLN A 51 22.32 23.92 7.22
CA GLN A 51 21.23 23.12 7.80
C GLN A 51 20.55 22.25 6.74
N VAL A 52 20.45 22.75 5.51
CA VAL A 52 19.89 21.97 4.40
C VAL A 52 20.80 20.79 4.06
N ILE A 53 22.12 21.00 4.01
CA ILE A 53 23.09 19.93 3.80
C ILE A 53 23.00 18.90 4.93
N GLU A 54 22.93 19.33 6.20
CA GLU A 54 22.75 18.42 7.33
C GLU A 54 21.50 17.55 7.16
N ARG A 55 20.34 18.15 6.87
CA ARG A 55 19.08 17.40 6.64
C ARG A 55 19.18 16.43 5.46
N LEU A 56 19.85 16.83 4.37
CA LEU A 56 20.07 15.97 3.22
C LEU A 56 20.97 14.77 3.58
N VAL A 57 22.05 14.98 4.32
CA VAL A 57 22.96 13.92 4.78
C VAL A 57 22.27 12.98 5.76
N GLU A 58 21.55 13.51 6.75
CA GLU A 58 20.79 12.72 7.74
C GLU A 58 19.71 11.83 7.10
N SER A 59 19.18 12.23 5.95
CA SER A 59 18.22 11.42 5.21
C SER A 59 18.84 10.18 4.53
N GLU A 60 20.17 10.09 4.49
CA GLU A 60 20.97 9.03 3.86
C GLU A 60 20.43 8.56 2.49
N PRO A 61 20.27 9.47 1.51
CA PRO A 61 19.61 9.13 0.25
C PRO A 61 20.47 8.20 -0.62
N ASP A 62 19.84 7.18 -1.20
CA ASP A 62 20.42 6.46 -2.33
C ASP A 62 20.16 7.22 -3.65
N LEU A 63 19.07 7.98 -3.72
CA LEU A 63 18.66 8.83 -4.85
C LEU A 63 17.89 10.04 -4.32
N ILE A 64 18.14 11.24 -4.85
CA ILE A 64 17.32 12.42 -4.60
C ILE A 64 16.31 12.59 -5.73
N PHE A 65 15.03 12.63 -5.40
CA PHE A 65 13.99 13.09 -6.32
C PHE A 65 13.95 14.62 -6.28
N ASN A 66 14.63 15.26 -7.24
CA ASN A 66 14.84 16.70 -7.23
C ASN A 66 13.59 17.44 -7.70
N LEU A 67 13.12 18.35 -6.86
CA LEU A 67 12.13 19.39 -7.16
C LEU A 67 12.57 20.73 -6.55
N ALA A 68 13.85 20.82 -6.20
CA ALA A 68 14.44 21.92 -5.47
C ALA A 68 15.19 22.87 -6.40
N GLU A 69 15.03 24.16 -6.15
CA GLU A 69 15.70 25.26 -6.82
C GLU A 69 16.27 26.24 -5.78
N GLY A 70 17.42 26.84 -6.09
CA GLY A 70 17.99 27.92 -5.28
C GLY A 70 17.08 29.14 -5.25
N THR A 71 17.30 30.03 -4.28
CA THR A 71 16.48 31.24 -4.09
C THR A 71 17.14 32.52 -4.59
N ILE A 72 18.41 32.47 -5.02
CA ILE A 72 19.23 33.64 -5.37
C ILE A 72 20.04 33.37 -6.64
N GLY A 73 20.13 34.37 -7.52
CA GLY A 73 21.02 34.41 -8.68
C GLY A 73 20.45 33.79 -9.97
N SER A 74 21.15 34.00 -11.09
CA SER A 74 20.76 33.54 -12.43
C SER A 74 21.02 32.06 -12.72
N SER A 75 21.65 31.34 -11.79
CA SER A 75 21.87 29.89 -11.87
C SER A 75 21.08 29.11 -10.81
N ARG A 76 19.96 29.67 -10.32
CA ARG A 76 19.25 29.14 -9.16
C ARG A 76 18.78 27.69 -9.31
N GLU A 77 18.25 27.32 -10.48
CA GLU A 77 17.82 25.94 -10.76
C GLU A 77 18.99 24.94 -10.72
N ALA A 78 20.21 25.40 -10.99
CA ALA A 78 21.41 24.58 -10.99
C ALA A 78 22.03 24.37 -9.59
N PHE A 79 21.64 25.17 -8.59
CA PHE A 79 22.30 25.19 -7.28
C PHE A 79 22.26 23.83 -6.57
N TYR A 80 21.07 23.25 -6.38
CA TYR A 80 20.92 21.97 -5.69
C TYR A 80 21.48 20.79 -6.48
N PRO A 81 21.23 20.66 -7.79
CA PRO A 81 21.90 19.65 -8.62
C PRO A 81 23.42 19.71 -8.53
N GLY A 82 24.02 20.91 -8.55
CA GLY A 82 25.47 21.07 -8.37
C GLY A 82 25.94 20.63 -6.98
N LEU A 83 25.14 20.89 -5.94
CA LEU A 83 25.38 20.38 -4.58
C LEU A 83 25.30 18.85 -4.52
N TYR A 84 24.29 18.23 -5.17
CA TYR A 84 24.13 16.78 -5.20
C TYR A 84 25.29 16.09 -5.93
N GLU A 85 25.76 16.68 -7.03
CA GLU A 85 26.96 16.25 -7.76
C GLU A 85 28.20 16.30 -6.86
N GLN A 86 28.40 17.40 -6.14
CA GLN A 86 29.54 17.55 -5.22
C GLN A 86 29.47 16.57 -4.04
N MET A 87 28.27 16.22 -3.57
CA MET A 87 28.05 15.23 -2.52
C MET A 87 28.14 13.78 -3.03
N GLY A 88 28.19 13.56 -4.35
CA GLY A 88 28.19 12.23 -4.96
C GLY A 88 26.86 11.49 -4.82
N ILE A 89 25.75 12.20 -4.64
CA ILE A 89 24.42 11.61 -4.45
C ILE A 89 23.70 11.57 -5.81
N PRO A 90 23.24 10.40 -6.28
CA PRO A 90 22.40 10.30 -7.49
C PRO A 90 21.12 11.13 -7.37
N PHE A 91 20.63 11.73 -8.46
CA PHE A 91 19.37 12.49 -8.44
C PHE A 91 18.59 12.45 -9.76
N THR A 92 17.28 12.69 -9.71
CA THR A 92 16.41 12.74 -10.89
C THR A 92 16.47 14.10 -11.60
N GLY A 93 16.29 14.11 -12.92
CA GLY A 93 16.19 15.34 -13.71
C GLY A 93 17.56 15.89 -14.14
N GLY A 94 17.54 17.11 -14.69
CA GLY A 94 18.70 17.77 -15.29
C GLY A 94 19.85 18.03 -14.31
N ASN A 95 21.09 17.93 -14.80
CA ASN A 95 22.26 18.32 -14.02
C ASN A 95 22.42 19.85 -13.95
N ALA A 96 23.40 20.32 -13.17
CA ALA A 96 23.62 21.76 -12.96
C ALA A 96 23.86 22.51 -14.28
N SER A 97 24.65 21.93 -15.20
CA SER A 97 24.92 22.54 -16.51
C SER A 97 23.66 22.67 -17.36
N LEU A 98 22.82 21.63 -17.41
CA LEU A 98 21.59 21.64 -18.19
C LEU A 98 20.60 22.67 -17.65
N LEU A 99 20.41 22.69 -16.34
CA LEU A 99 19.45 23.61 -15.70
C LEU A 99 19.90 25.06 -15.84
N HIS A 100 21.19 25.35 -15.62
CA HIS A 100 21.70 26.70 -15.85
C HIS A 100 21.56 27.15 -17.32
N LEU A 101 21.91 26.27 -18.26
CA LEU A 101 21.82 26.57 -19.69
C LEU A 101 20.39 26.89 -20.12
N ASN A 102 19.40 26.16 -19.62
CA ASN A 102 18.01 26.35 -20.04
C ASN A 102 17.28 27.46 -19.30
N LEU A 103 17.74 27.80 -18.09
CA LEU A 103 17.26 28.98 -17.39
C LEU A 103 17.64 30.27 -18.15
N ASP A 104 18.82 30.31 -18.77
CA ASP A 104 19.23 31.38 -19.68
C ASP A 104 18.66 31.16 -21.10
N LYS A 105 17.55 31.82 -21.39
CA LYS A 105 16.84 31.66 -22.68
C LYS A 105 17.70 32.03 -23.88
N HIS A 106 18.49 33.10 -23.78
CA HIS A 106 19.33 33.54 -24.88
C HIS A 106 20.43 32.51 -25.17
N LEU A 107 21.07 31.98 -24.13
CA LEU A 107 22.12 30.99 -24.25
C LEU A 107 21.58 29.66 -24.81
N ALA A 108 20.45 29.16 -24.28
CA ALA A 108 19.80 27.95 -24.77
C ALA A 108 19.46 28.05 -26.27
N LYS A 109 18.89 29.18 -26.70
CA LYS A 109 18.55 29.43 -28.11
C LYS A 109 19.78 29.54 -29.00
N THR A 110 20.84 30.19 -28.52
CA THR A 110 22.10 30.30 -29.25
C THR A 110 22.70 28.92 -29.51
N VAL A 111 22.74 28.06 -28.48
CA VAL A 111 23.22 26.67 -28.61
C VAL A 111 22.38 25.89 -29.61
N LEU A 112 21.04 25.91 -29.48
CA LEU A 112 20.15 25.14 -30.35
C LEU A 112 20.13 25.65 -31.80
N SER A 113 20.15 26.97 -31.99
CA SER A 113 20.25 27.59 -33.31
C SER A 113 21.54 27.21 -34.03
N SER A 114 22.67 27.13 -33.32
CA SER A 114 23.94 26.67 -33.89
C SER A 114 23.90 25.21 -34.39
N ARG A 115 22.92 24.42 -33.92
CA ARG A 115 22.67 23.03 -34.30
C ARG A 115 21.52 22.89 -35.32
N GLY A 116 21.02 24.00 -35.87
CA GLY A 116 19.97 24.01 -36.89
C GLY A 116 18.54 23.94 -36.35
N ILE A 117 18.34 24.05 -35.02
CA ILE A 117 17.00 24.20 -34.47
C ILE A 117 16.52 25.62 -34.73
N ARG A 118 15.34 25.74 -35.32
CA ARG A 118 14.73 27.04 -35.59
C ARG A 118 14.26 27.69 -34.29
N VAL A 119 14.80 28.86 -33.99
CA VAL A 119 14.40 29.73 -32.88
C VAL A 119 13.95 31.08 -33.44
N PRO A 120 13.13 31.86 -32.71
CA PRO A 120 12.83 33.24 -33.08
C PRO A 120 14.13 34.06 -33.17
N LYS A 121 14.27 34.90 -34.19
CA LYS A 121 15.39 35.85 -34.24
C LYS A 121 15.28 36.82 -33.07
N GLY A 122 16.39 37.10 -32.40
CA GLY A 122 16.37 37.99 -31.25
C GLY A 122 17.75 38.29 -30.69
N VAL A 123 17.78 39.26 -29.79
CA VAL A 123 18.99 39.77 -29.14
C VAL A 123 18.81 39.80 -27.62
N LEU A 124 19.92 39.67 -26.89
CA LEU A 124 19.96 39.88 -25.44
C LEU A 124 20.28 41.35 -25.15
N ILE A 125 19.35 42.01 -24.47
CA ILE A 125 19.48 43.37 -23.97
C ILE A 125 19.90 43.32 -22.50
N SER A 126 20.94 44.06 -22.15
CA SER A 126 21.45 44.16 -20.77
C SER A 126 21.82 45.61 -20.45
N GLY A 127 22.23 45.86 -19.19
CA GLY A 127 22.77 47.17 -18.81
C GLY A 127 23.96 47.63 -19.66
N LYS A 128 24.71 46.69 -20.27
CA LYS A 128 25.90 46.97 -21.09
C LYS A 128 25.60 47.05 -22.59
N ASN A 129 24.54 46.41 -23.07
CA ASN A 129 24.16 46.40 -24.48
C ASN A 129 22.65 46.62 -24.62
N ARG A 130 22.25 47.78 -25.15
CA ARG A 130 20.84 48.18 -25.34
C ARG A 130 20.43 48.26 -26.80
N HIS A 131 21.26 47.78 -27.71
CA HIS A 131 20.97 47.88 -29.14
C HIS A 131 19.98 46.81 -29.57
N ILE A 132 18.84 47.24 -30.11
CA ILE A 132 17.89 46.38 -30.82
C ILE A 132 18.36 46.31 -32.27
N ASP A 133 18.55 45.10 -32.77
CA ASP A 133 18.95 44.85 -34.16
C ASP A 133 17.87 45.35 -35.13
N GLU A 134 18.27 46.16 -36.12
CA GLU A 134 17.37 46.75 -37.12
C GLU A 134 16.78 45.70 -38.08
N GLU A 135 17.35 44.50 -38.14
CA GLU A 135 16.83 43.39 -38.95
C GLU A 135 15.63 42.65 -38.33
N LEU A 136 15.29 42.93 -37.06
CA LEU A 136 14.16 42.29 -36.38
C LEU A 136 12.81 42.84 -36.88
N ARG A 137 11.86 41.94 -37.17
CA ARG A 137 10.53 42.31 -37.65
C ARG A 137 9.49 42.34 -36.54
N TYR A 138 8.76 43.45 -36.47
CA TYR A 138 7.66 43.63 -35.53
C TYR A 138 6.43 42.79 -35.93
N PRO A 139 5.61 42.32 -34.95
CA PRO A 139 5.74 42.57 -33.52
C PRO A 139 6.91 41.81 -32.87
N LEU A 140 7.51 42.40 -31.84
CA LEU A 140 8.54 41.78 -31.00
C LEU A 140 7.94 41.37 -29.66
N ILE A 141 8.54 40.39 -28.99
CA ILE A 141 8.24 40.02 -27.62
C ILE A 141 9.46 40.21 -26.71
N ILE A 142 9.25 40.90 -25.59
CA ILE A 142 10.28 41.24 -24.61
C ILE A 142 10.05 40.39 -23.35
N LYS A 143 11.04 39.58 -22.98
CA LYS A 143 10.93 38.62 -21.87
C LYS A 143 12.16 38.70 -20.97
N PRO A 144 12.03 38.52 -19.65
CA PRO A 144 13.20 38.34 -18.79
C PRO A 144 14.02 37.12 -19.20
N ASN A 145 15.35 37.25 -19.25
CA ASN A 145 16.23 36.18 -19.73
C ASN A 145 16.19 34.95 -18.81
N SER A 146 16.31 35.17 -17.50
CA SER A 146 16.56 34.10 -16.51
C SER A 146 15.37 33.77 -15.60
N GLU A 147 14.14 34.10 -16.01
CA GLU A 147 12.92 33.82 -15.21
C GLU A 147 12.07 32.68 -15.79
N GLY A 148 11.36 31.95 -14.93
CA GLY A 148 10.40 30.92 -15.32
C GLY A 148 8.94 31.39 -15.27
N SER A 149 8.01 30.46 -15.51
CA SER A 149 6.57 30.61 -15.22
C SER A 149 5.87 31.87 -15.76
N SER A 150 6.34 32.40 -16.90
CA SER A 150 5.86 33.65 -17.51
C SER A 150 6.03 34.91 -16.65
N LYS A 151 6.89 34.91 -15.62
CA LYS A 151 7.18 36.11 -14.82
C LYS A 151 7.61 37.27 -15.72
N GLY A 152 7.01 38.43 -15.52
CA GLY A 152 7.23 39.63 -16.36
C GLY A 152 6.65 39.59 -17.79
N ILE A 153 5.92 38.54 -18.17
CA ILE A 153 5.24 38.43 -19.47
C ILE A 153 3.76 38.78 -19.34
N THR A 154 3.37 39.90 -19.94
CA THR A 154 1.97 40.34 -20.06
C THR A 154 1.67 40.69 -21.51
N GLN A 155 0.43 41.09 -21.82
CA GLN A 155 0.08 41.61 -23.15
C GLN A 155 0.96 42.79 -23.58
N ARG A 156 1.48 43.58 -22.62
CA ARG A 156 2.43 44.69 -22.87
C ARG A 156 3.85 44.23 -23.21
N SER A 157 4.13 42.94 -23.08
CA SER A 157 5.42 42.37 -23.46
C SER A 157 5.51 42.13 -24.97
N VAL A 158 4.41 42.16 -25.71
CA VAL A 158 4.41 42.20 -27.18
C VAL A 158 4.32 43.66 -27.63
N VAL A 159 5.29 44.10 -28.42
CA VAL A 159 5.44 45.49 -28.88
C VAL A 159 5.40 45.54 -30.40
N GLU A 160 4.74 46.56 -30.97
CA GLU A 160 4.51 46.70 -32.41
C GLU A 160 5.41 47.76 -33.06
N SER A 161 6.16 48.54 -32.26
CA SER A 161 7.07 49.59 -32.72
C SER A 161 8.36 49.66 -31.92
N LYS A 162 9.38 50.34 -32.46
CA LYS A 162 10.69 50.53 -31.82
C LYS A 162 10.56 51.38 -30.55
N GLU A 163 9.73 52.40 -30.59
CA GLU A 163 9.46 53.30 -29.47
C GLU A 163 8.84 52.52 -28.29
N GLU A 164 7.86 51.66 -28.57
CA GLU A 164 7.26 50.78 -27.56
C GLU A 164 8.29 49.79 -26.98
N ALA A 165 9.16 49.24 -27.83
CA ALA A 165 10.21 48.32 -27.40
C ALA A 165 11.19 48.99 -26.44
N GLU A 166 11.69 50.19 -26.77
CA GLU A 166 12.62 50.95 -25.93
C GLU A 166 11.99 51.32 -24.58
N GLN A 167 10.71 51.72 -24.58
CA GLN A 167 9.98 52.02 -23.34
C GLN A 167 9.85 50.77 -22.47
N ARG A 168 9.42 49.65 -23.05
CA ARG A 168 9.21 48.41 -22.30
C ARG A 168 10.51 47.82 -21.76
N ILE A 169 11.60 47.92 -22.53
CA ILE A 169 12.95 47.56 -22.08
C ILE A 169 13.36 48.42 -20.88
N ALA A 170 13.16 49.73 -20.93
CA ALA A 170 13.54 50.63 -19.83
C ALA A 170 12.78 50.30 -18.53
N GLU A 171 11.49 49.96 -18.64
CA GLU A 171 10.68 49.52 -17.50
C GLU A 171 11.22 48.22 -16.88
N LEU A 172 11.36 47.17 -17.70
CA LEU A 172 11.67 45.82 -17.24
C LEU A 172 13.14 45.63 -16.85
N LEU A 173 14.08 46.32 -17.51
CA LEU A 173 15.51 46.12 -17.27
C LEU A 173 15.94 46.55 -15.86
N SER A 174 15.19 47.50 -15.26
CA SER A 174 15.38 47.89 -13.87
C SER A 174 14.97 46.79 -12.88
N GLN A 175 13.98 45.98 -13.25
CA GLN A 175 13.43 44.89 -12.43
C GLN A 175 14.19 43.58 -12.65
N TYR A 176 14.71 43.36 -13.86
CA TYR A 176 15.42 42.14 -14.27
C TYR A 176 16.84 42.48 -14.77
N PRO A 177 17.80 42.69 -13.86
CA PRO A 177 19.14 43.16 -14.22
C PRO A 177 19.97 42.13 -15.01
N GLU A 178 19.61 40.85 -14.95
CA GLU A 178 20.23 39.74 -15.70
C GLU A 178 19.99 39.84 -17.22
N GLY A 179 19.07 40.72 -17.64
CA GLY A 179 18.83 41.04 -19.04
C GLY A 179 17.46 40.58 -19.56
N LEU A 180 17.12 41.11 -20.72
CA LEU A 180 15.86 40.88 -21.42
C LEU A 180 16.16 40.28 -22.80
N VAL A 181 15.45 39.24 -23.17
CA VAL A 181 15.48 38.71 -24.53
C VAL A 181 14.40 39.43 -25.34
N VAL A 182 14.81 40.02 -26.46
CA VAL A 182 13.94 40.72 -27.41
C VAL A 182 13.91 39.92 -28.71
N GLU A 183 12.75 39.39 -29.06
CA GLU A 183 12.60 38.39 -30.12
C GLU A 183 11.47 38.74 -31.09
N GLU A 184 11.55 38.29 -32.34
CA GLU A 184 10.40 38.28 -33.26
C GLU A 184 9.24 37.47 -32.63
N PHE A 185 8.04 38.05 -32.58
CA PHE A 185 6.86 37.36 -32.06
C PHE A 185 6.31 36.39 -33.10
N ILE A 186 6.46 35.08 -32.83
CA ILE A 186 5.90 34.04 -33.68
C ILE A 186 4.39 33.94 -33.46
N THR A 187 3.60 34.36 -34.45
CA THR A 187 2.13 34.21 -34.42
C THR A 187 1.74 32.73 -34.53
N GLY A 188 0.53 32.35 -34.12
CA GLY A 188 0.03 30.97 -34.26
C GLY A 188 -0.24 30.27 -32.92
N ARG A 189 0.03 28.97 -32.87
CA ARG A 189 -0.41 28.06 -31.79
C ARG A 189 0.71 27.82 -30.77
N GLU A 190 0.34 27.65 -29.50
CA GLU A 190 1.26 27.38 -28.40
C GLU A 190 1.19 25.91 -27.98
N LEU A 191 2.27 25.17 -28.25
CA LEU A 191 2.35 23.72 -28.08
C LEU A 191 3.40 23.36 -27.04
N SER A 192 3.10 22.41 -26.19
CA SER A 192 4.05 21.76 -25.28
C SER A 192 4.22 20.30 -25.69
N VAL A 193 5.46 19.84 -25.77
CA VAL A 193 5.81 18.44 -26.07
C VAL A 193 6.49 17.83 -24.85
N PRO A 194 5.77 17.04 -24.05
CA PRO A 194 6.34 16.43 -22.85
C PRO A 194 7.18 15.18 -23.17
N PHE A 195 8.17 14.94 -22.33
CA PHE A 195 9.13 13.84 -22.46
C PHE A 195 9.32 13.13 -21.13
N ILE A 196 9.38 11.80 -21.20
CA ILE A 196 9.75 10.91 -20.10
C ILE A 196 10.64 9.80 -20.69
N GLU A 197 11.93 9.79 -20.34
CA GLU A 197 12.91 8.84 -20.88
C GLU A 197 12.50 7.37 -20.65
N GLY A 198 11.82 7.10 -19.53
CA GLY A 198 11.31 5.77 -19.19
C GLY A 198 10.10 5.29 -20.00
N TYR A 199 9.40 6.16 -20.72
CA TYR A 199 8.19 5.82 -21.48
C TYR A 199 8.51 5.25 -22.87
N PRO A 200 7.76 4.25 -23.40
CA PRO A 200 7.96 3.76 -24.77
C PRO A 200 7.83 4.87 -25.81
N GLY A 201 8.90 5.10 -26.59
CA GLY A 201 8.96 6.19 -27.56
C GLY A 201 9.33 7.56 -26.98
N LYS A 202 9.51 7.65 -25.66
CA LYS A 202 10.02 8.79 -24.84
C LYS A 202 9.19 10.08 -24.85
N ILE A 203 8.61 10.44 -25.98
CA ILE A 203 7.75 11.62 -26.14
C ILE A 203 6.28 11.24 -25.97
N LEU A 204 5.55 12.05 -25.21
CA LEU A 204 4.11 11.93 -24.99
C LEU A 204 3.32 12.75 -26.03
N ASP A 205 1.99 12.75 -25.92
CA ASP A 205 1.14 13.53 -26.81
C ASP A 205 1.43 15.03 -26.71
N ILE A 206 1.35 15.71 -27.85
CA ILE A 206 1.46 17.16 -27.91
C ILE A 206 0.26 17.76 -27.17
N VAL A 207 0.54 18.70 -26.28
CA VAL A 207 -0.46 19.45 -25.54
C VAL A 207 -0.55 20.85 -26.12
N GLU A 208 -1.75 21.28 -26.45
CA GLU A 208 -1.99 22.64 -26.92
C GLU A 208 -2.65 23.46 -25.81
N HIS A 209 -2.16 24.69 -25.64
CA HIS A 209 -2.76 25.69 -24.78
C HIS A 209 -3.48 26.72 -25.64
N THR A 210 -4.80 26.81 -25.50
CA THR A 210 -5.63 27.81 -26.19
C THR A 210 -6.22 28.79 -25.18
N PHE A 211 -6.27 30.08 -25.53
CA PHE A 211 -6.75 31.13 -24.64
C PHE A 211 -8.02 31.78 -25.21
N ASP A 212 -9.05 31.91 -24.38
CA ASP A 212 -10.25 32.69 -24.68
C ASP A 212 -9.92 34.19 -24.55
N LEU A 213 -9.46 34.78 -25.65
CA LEU A 213 -9.00 36.17 -25.70
C LEU A 213 -10.13 37.19 -25.49
N GLU A 214 -11.37 36.85 -25.83
CA GLU A 214 -12.54 37.71 -25.56
C GLU A 214 -12.77 37.84 -24.05
N ARG A 215 -12.52 36.75 -23.31
CA ARG A 215 -12.67 36.71 -21.86
C ARG A 215 -11.54 37.39 -21.10
N THR A 216 -10.32 37.41 -21.65
CA THR A 216 -9.16 38.05 -21.01
C THR A 216 -8.89 39.47 -21.50
N GLY A 217 -9.56 39.93 -22.56
CA GLY A 217 -9.34 41.24 -23.17
C GLY A 217 -7.96 41.38 -23.83
N GLY A 218 -7.26 40.27 -24.09
CA GLY A 218 -5.91 40.24 -24.65
C GLY A 218 -5.90 40.29 -26.18
N LYS A 219 -4.95 41.04 -26.77
CA LYS A 219 -4.78 41.14 -28.23
C LYS A 219 -3.95 39.99 -28.81
N PHE A 220 -2.99 39.48 -28.04
CA PHE A 220 -2.04 38.47 -28.49
C PHE A 220 -2.29 37.13 -27.80
N ASN A 221 -2.25 36.06 -28.58
CA ASN A 221 -2.33 34.68 -28.10
C ASN A 221 -1.04 34.35 -27.35
N ILE A 222 -0.92 34.68 -26.05
CA ILE A 222 0.24 34.40 -25.19
C ILE A 222 -0.23 33.83 -23.84
N TYR A 223 0.52 32.87 -23.30
CA TYR A 223 0.28 32.38 -21.94
C TYR A 223 0.91 33.32 -20.90
N ASP A 224 0.20 34.41 -20.57
CA ASP A 224 0.69 35.42 -19.62
C ASP A 224 0.74 34.92 -18.17
N TYR A 225 1.37 35.72 -17.31
CA TYR A 225 1.54 35.41 -15.90
C TYR A 225 0.22 35.18 -15.15
N ASP A 226 -0.78 36.04 -15.37
CA ASP A 226 -2.07 35.99 -14.68
C ASP A 226 -2.85 34.71 -15.03
N MET A 227 -2.76 34.24 -16.29
CA MET A 227 -3.34 32.98 -16.71
C MET A 227 -2.67 31.76 -16.03
N LYS A 228 -1.38 31.83 -15.68
CA LYS A 228 -0.62 30.73 -15.06
C LYS A 228 -0.80 30.63 -13.54
N GLN A 229 -1.05 31.73 -12.83
CA GLN A 229 -1.12 31.76 -11.35
C GLN A 229 -2.47 31.31 -10.75
N GLY A 230 -3.51 31.11 -11.59
CA GLY A 230 -4.86 30.77 -11.13
C GLY A 230 -5.80 31.97 -11.11
N GLY A 231 -7.03 31.79 -10.58
CA GLY A 231 -8.04 32.86 -10.53
C GLY A 231 -8.99 32.89 -11.74
N GLU A 232 -9.59 34.05 -12.01
CA GLU A 232 -10.60 34.21 -13.08
C GLU A 232 -9.97 34.12 -14.48
N ALA A 233 -8.74 34.64 -14.65
CA ALA A 233 -7.98 34.56 -15.90
C ALA A 233 -7.57 33.13 -16.27
N ALA A 234 -7.28 32.27 -15.28
CA ALA A 234 -6.97 30.86 -15.54
C ALA A 234 -8.16 30.06 -16.13
N ARG A 235 -9.40 30.53 -15.94
CA ARG A 235 -10.60 29.92 -16.57
C ARG A 235 -10.68 30.16 -18.08
N ALA A 236 -9.87 31.08 -18.61
CA ALA A 236 -9.77 31.33 -20.04
C ALA A 236 -8.80 30.37 -20.74
N VAL A 237 -8.01 29.58 -20.01
CA VAL A 237 -7.08 28.60 -20.59
C VAL A 237 -7.80 27.28 -20.79
N GLN A 238 -7.85 26.81 -22.04
CA GLN A 238 -8.27 25.45 -22.37
C GLN A 238 -7.03 24.63 -22.79
N VAL A 239 -6.95 23.41 -22.27
CA VAL A 239 -5.85 22.48 -22.55
C VAL A 239 -6.41 21.37 -23.44
N ILE A 240 -5.82 21.23 -24.63
CA ILE A 240 -6.23 20.22 -25.63
C ILE A 240 -5.12 19.19 -25.75
N CYS A 241 -5.43 17.92 -25.45
CA CYS A 241 -4.51 16.80 -25.56
C CYS A 241 -5.27 15.57 -26.08
N PRO A 242 -4.82 14.91 -27.16
CA PRO A 242 -3.77 15.36 -28.07
C PRO A 242 -4.15 16.66 -28.81
N ALA A 243 -3.16 17.49 -29.14
CA ALA A 243 -3.35 18.73 -29.91
C ALA A 243 -3.97 18.44 -31.29
N ARG A 244 -4.87 19.32 -31.75
CA ARG A 244 -5.59 19.14 -33.02
C ARG A 244 -4.83 19.79 -34.19
N ILE A 245 -3.69 19.22 -34.56
CA ILE A 245 -2.81 19.71 -35.65
C ILE A 245 -2.76 18.71 -36.80
N ASP A 246 -2.39 19.16 -38.00
CA ASP A 246 -2.33 18.31 -39.18
C ASP A 246 -1.13 17.33 -39.09
N GLY A 247 -1.26 16.16 -39.73
CA GLY A 247 -0.24 15.10 -39.60
C GLY A 247 1.15 15.45 -40.14
N SER A 248 1.30 16.48 -40.99
CA SER A 248 2.60 17.03 -41.39
C SER A 248 3.18 17.97 -40.33
N GLU A 249 2.34 18.81 -39.73
CA GLU A 249 2.72 19.72 -38.65
C GLU A 249 3.15 18.92 -37.43
N GLU A 250 2.36 17.92 -37.02
CA GLU A 250 2.66 17.01 -35.91
C GLU A 250 4.04 16.36 -36.08
N ARG A 251 4.33 15.83 -37.27
CA ARG A 251 5.64 15.23 -37.58
C ARG A 251 6.78 16.22 -37.42
N SER A 252 6.62 17.47 -37.89
CA SER A 252 7.63 18.52 -37.76
C SER A 252 7.87 18.94 -36.30
N VAL A 253 6.81 19.09 -35.51
CA VAL A 253 6.85 19.45 -34.09
C VAL A 253 7.53 18.34 -33.28
N LEU A 254 7.12 17.08 -33.46
CA LEU A 254 7.76 15.94 -32.80
C LEU A 254 9.21 15.75 -33.25
N HIS A 255 9.53 16.03 -34.51
CA HIS A 255 10.92 15.97 -35.00
C HIS A 255 11.80 17.00 -34.31
N MET A 256 11.37 18.26 -34.26
CA MET A 256 12.08 19.32 -33.55
C MET A 256 12.26 18.97 -32.07
N ALA A 257 11.19 18.54 -31.38
CA ALA A 257 11.26 18.20 -29.97
C ALA A 257 12.28 17.09 -29.68
N ARG A 258 12.31 16.02 -30.50
CA ARG A 258 13.33 14.95 -30.39
C ARG A 258 14.74 15.51 -30.51
N GLN A 259 15.00 16.32 -31.53
CA GLN A 259 16.32 16.90 -31.73
C GLN A 259 16.73 17.79 -30.53
N VAL A 260 15.79 18.57 -29.98
CA VAL A 260 16.06 19.40 -28.80
C VAL A 260 16.45 18.55 -27.59
N PHE A 261 15.66 17.51 -27.26
CA PHE A 261 15.98 16.63 -26.13
C PHE A 261 17.32 15.91 -26.31
N ASP A 262 17.64 15.49 -27.54
CA ASP A 262 18.90 14.82 -27.85
C ASP A 262 20.11 15.78 -27.78
N ILE A 263 20.02 16.98 -28.37
CA ILE A 263 21.09 18.00 -28.35
C ILE A 263 21.38 18.44 -26.92
N MET A 264 20.33 18.68 -26.13
CA MET A 264 20.46 19.13 -24.74
C MET A 264 20.75 17.98 -23.78
N THR A 265 20.74 16.72 -24.23
CA THR A 265 20.95 15.54 -23.37
C THR A 265 20.01 15.50 -22.16
N CYS A 266 18.74 15.86 -22.37
CA CYS A 266 17.76 16.00 -21.29
C CYS A 266 17.49 14.63 -20.63
N PRO A 267 17.78 14.47 -19.33
CA PRO A 267 17.59 13.20 -18.65
C PRO A 267 16.18 13.08 -18.06
N ASP A 268 15.71 11.84 -17.93
CA ASP A 268 14.55 11.40 -17.12
C ASP A 268 13.17 11.97 -17.50
N LEU A 269 13.02 13.29 -17.54
CA LEU A 269 11.81 14.04 -17.88
C LEU A 269 12.15 15.41 -18.47
N GLY A 270 11.20 15.99 -19.19
CA GLY A 270 11.31 17.36 -19.68
C GLY A 270 10.07 17.79 -20.46
N ARG A 271 10.02 19.06 -20.84
CA ARG A 271 8.99 19.62 -21.71
C ARG A 271 9.64 20.61 -22.66
N VAL A 272 9.38 20.49 -23.96
CA VAL A 272 9.76 21.51 -24.94
C VAL A 272 8.51 22.30 -25.32
N ASP A 273 8.59 23.62 -25.21
CA ASP A 273 7.54 24.52 -25.67
C ASP A 273 7.90 25.07 -27.05
N ILE A 274 6.93 24.99 -27.95
CA ILE A 274 7.07 25.27 -29.38
C ILE A 274 5.94 26.18 -29.79
N ARG A 275 6.26 27.19 -30.61
CA ARG A 275 5.26 27.94 -31.36
C ARG A 275 5.16 27.39 -32.76
N LEU A 276 3.95 26.99 -33.14
CA LEU A 276 3.64 26.60 -34.51
C LEU A 276 3.11 27.83 -35.24
N HIS A 277 3.91 28.36 -36.17
CA HIS A 277 3.54 29.52 -36.96
C HIS A 277 2.30 29.24 -37.84
N THR A 278 1.60 30.30 -38.26
CA THR A 278 0.38 30.19 -39.10
C THR A 278 0.62 29.51 -40.45
N ASP A 279 1.87 29.44 -40.91
CA ASP A 279 2.29 28.70 -42.12
C ASP A 279 2.68 27.23 -41.85
N GLY A 280 2.51 26.74 -40.62
CA GLY A 280 2.87 25.39 -40.20
C GLY A 280 4.34 25.22 -39.77
N THR A 281 5.13 26.29 -39.70
CA THR A 281 6.55 26.21 -39.30
C THR A 281 6.71 26.20 -37.78
N PRO A 282 7.35 25.17 -37.17
CA PRO A 282 7.63 25.16 -35.73
C PRO A 282 8.87 26.01 -35.39
N TYR A 283 8.79 26.69 -34.24
CA TYR A 283 9.86 27.47 -33.61
C TYR A 283 10.02 27.05 -32.14
N PHE A 284 11.24 26.71 -31.74
CA PHE A 284 11.58 26.40 -30.35
C PHE A 284 11.49 27.67 -29.49
N ILE A 285 10.80 27.57 -28.34
CA ILE A 285 10.64 28.67 -27.39
C ILE A 285 11.46 28.42 -26.14
N GLU A 286 11.23 27.31 -25.45
CA GLU A 286 11.94 26.93 -24.23
C GLU A 286 11.98 25.41 -24.07
N LEU A 287 13.03 24.91 -23.39
CA LEU A 287 13.08 23.56 -22.85
C LEU A 287 13.04 23.72 -21.34
N ASN A 288 12.07 23.08 -20.71
CA ASN A 288 11.99 22.96 -19.27
C ASN A 288 12.41 21.54 -18.84
N PRO A 289 13.64 21.37 -18.30
CA PRO A 289 14.14 20.08 -17.80
C PRO A 289 13.70 19.76 -16.36
N LEU A 290 12.95 20.66 -15.70
CA LEU A 290 12.30 20.45 -14.40
C LEU A 290 10.81 20.84 -14.47
N PRO A 291 10.02 20.19 -15.36
CA PRO A 291 8.64 20.62 -15.61
C PRO A 291 7.74 20.35 -14.39
N SER A 292 6.71 21.18 -14.24
CA SER A 292 5.72 21.02 -13.17
C SER A 292 5.05 19.64 -13.19
N LEU A 293 4.95 19.03 -12.02
CA LEU A 293 4.22 17.78 -11.77
C LEU A 293 2.79 18.05 -11.26
N HIS A 294 2.25 19.26 -11.42
CA HIS A 294 0.86 19.53 -11.04
C HIS A 294 -0.11 18.71 -11.93
N PRO A 295 -1.27 18.23 -11.43
CA PRO A 295 -2.13 17.32 -12.20
C PRO A 295 -2.71 17.91 -13.49
N ASN A 296 -2.70 19.24 -13.61
CA ASN A 296 -3.16 19.98 -14.78
C ASN A 296 -1.99 20.47 -15.67
N ALA A 297 -0.74 20.19 -15.31
CA ALA A 297 0.42 20.53 -16.11
C ALA A 297 0.50 19.63 -17.36
N SER A 298 1.07 20.15 -18.45
CA SER A 298 1.11 19.47 -19.75
C SER A 298 1.75 18.06 -19.69
N LEU A 299 2.81 17.86 -18.91
CA LEU A 299 3.40 16.53 -18.69
C LEU A 299 2.39 15.54 -18.10
N MET A 300 1.67 15.94 -17.05
CA MET A 300 0.70 15.08 -16.37
C MET A 300 -0.57 14.85 -17.21
N THR A 301 -1.00 15.87 -17.96
CA THR A 301 -2.12 15.76 -18.90
C THR A 301 -1.82 14.76 -20.01
N ALA A 302 -0.66 14.89 -20.68
CA ALA A 302 -0.26 13.96 -21.74
C ALA A 302 -0.01 12.54 -21.21
N ALA A 303 0.51 12.40 -19.98
CA ALA A 303 0.67 11.10 -19.35
C ALA A 303 -0.68 10.40 -19.10
N ARG A 304 -1.69 11.15 -18.63
CA ARG A 304 -3.04 10.62 -18.37
C ARG A 304 -3.74 10.18 -19.65
N GLU A 305 -3.56 10.92 -20.74
CA GLU A 305 -4.09 10.55 -22.06
C GLU A 305 -3.53 9.20 -22.54
N ARG A 306 -2.29 8.88 -22.13
CA ARG A 306 -1.65 7.57 -22.34
C ARG A 306 -1.97 6.52 -21.28
N GLY A 307 -2.95 6.77 -20.41
CA GLY A 307 -3.38 5.86 -19.35
C GLY A 307 -2.38 5.70 -18.20
N LEU A 308 -1.43 6.63 -18.04
CA LEU A 308 -0.49 6.62 -16.93
C LEU A 308 -1.07 7.34 -15.72
N GLU A 309 -1.09 6.66 -14.58
CA GLU A 309 -1.41 7.28 -13.30
C GLU A 309 -0.20 8.09 -12.78
N PHE A 310 -0.45 8.99 -11.82
CA PHE A 310 0.61 9.83 -11.23
C PHE A 310 1.80 9.00 -10.71
N ARG A 311 1.50 7.86 -10.09
CA ARG A 311 2.48 6.89 -9.61
C ARG A 311 3.33 6.30 -10.73
N ASP A 312 2.76 6.07 -11.91
CA ASP A 312 3.47 5.49 -13.03
C ASP A 312 4.49 6.48 -13.59
N VAL A 313 4.12 7.76 -13.70
CA VAL A 313 5.03 8.85 -14.06
C VAL A 313 6.23 8.90 -13.10
N MET A 314 5.98 8.88 -11.78
CA MET A 314 7.06 8.86 -10.78
C MET A 314 7.97 7.64 -10.96
N ARG A 315 7.39 6.47 -11.24
CA ARG A 315 8.15 5.24 -11.49
C ARG A 315 9.05 5.35 -12.71
N LEU A 316 8.56 5.94 -13.79
CA LEU A 316 9.33 6.10 -15.03
C LEU A 316 10.52 7.04 -14.82
N ILE A 317 10.32 8.15 -14.11
CA ILE A 317 11.37 9.12 -13.77
C ILE A 317 12.45 8.45 -12.90
N ILE A 318 12.06 7.81 -11.81
CA ILE A 318 12.99 7.15 -10.88
C ILE A 318 13.77 6.03 -11.60
N ARG A 319 13.09 5.22 -12.43
CA ARG A 319 13.76 4.18 -13.21
C ARG A 319 14.74 4.74 -14.22
N SER A 320 14.44 5.86 -14.85
CA SER A 320 15.38 6.52 -15.75
C SER A 320 16.63 6.95 -15.00
N ALA A 321 16.46 7.67 -13.89
CA ALA A 321 17.58 8.18 -13.09
C ALA A 321 18.45 7.03 -12.56
N SER A 322 17.83 6.00 -11.98
CA SER A 322 18.58 4.86 -11.45
C SER A 322 19.32 4.07 -12.54
N ARG A 323 18.86 4.06 -13.81
CA ARG A 323 19.62 3.47 -14.94
C ARG A 323 20.82 4.32 -15.26
N ARG A 324 20.63 5.64 -15.32
CA ARG A 324 21.67 6.63 -15.62
C ARG A 324 22.85 6.55 -14.65
N TYR A 325 22.59 6.32 -13.36
CA TYR A 325 23.65 6.18 -12.35
C TYR A 325 24.17 4.75 -12.14
N GLY A 326 23.79 3.79 -13.01
CA GLY A 326 24.22 2.40 -12.86
C GLY A 326 23.79 1.75 -11.54
N MET A 327 22.80 2.35 -10.87
CA MET A 327 22.24 1.80 -9.65
C MET A 327 21.59 0.47 -10.03
N ALA A 328 21.75 -0.55 -9.18
CA ALA A 328 21.09 -1.83 -9.37
C ALA A 328 19.57 -1.65 -9.28
N ILE A 329 18.95 -1.18 -10.36
CA ILE A 329 17.53 -1.36 -10.60
C ILE A 329 17.43 -2.84 -10.88
N ARG A 330 17.08 -3.60 -9.83
CA ARG A 330 16.62 -4.96 -10.03
C ARG A 330 15.60 -4.89 -11.17
N PRO A 331 15.81 -5.63 -12.29
CA PRO A 331 14.85 -5.63 -13.39
C PRO A 331 13.49 -5.84 -12.76
N ALA A 332 12.47 -5.17 -13.28
CA ALA A 332 11.12 -5.27 -12.75
C ALA A 332 10.77 -6.76 -12.58
N ARG A 333 10.98 -7.29 -11.38
CA ARG A 333 10.46 -8.58 -10.96
C ARG A 333 8.97 -8.35 -11.09
N LYS A 334 8.34 -9.08 -12.00
CA LYS A 334 6.89 -9.07 -12.19
C LYS A 334 6.27 -9.33 -10.81
N ASN A 335 5.89 -8.26 -10.10
CA ASN A 335 5.27 -8.28 -8.79
C ASN A 335 6.09 -8.90 -7.63
N GLN A 336 7.00 -8.11 -7.04
CA GLN A 336 7.22 -8.20 -5.58
C GLN A 336 6.60 -6.98 -4.90
N LYS A 337 5.27 -7.05 -4.72
CA LYS A 337 4.43 -6.18 -3.88
C LYS A 337 5.00 -6.01 -2.47
N ASN A 338 4.56 -4.94 -1.80
CA ASN A 338 5.08 -4.38 -0.55
C ASN A 338 5.48 -5.51 0.40
N ARG A 339 6.78 -5.71 0.64
CA ARG A 339 7.29 -6.64 1.65
C ARG A 339 7.48 -5.93 2.98
N HIS A 340 6.54 -5.06 3.34
CA HIS A 340 6.45 -4.49 4.67
C HIS A 340 5.06 -4.80 5.20
N PRO A 341 4.94 -5.41 6.39
CA PRO A 341 3.66 -5.56 7.06
C PRO A 341 2.94 -4.21 7.11
N SER A 342 1.66 -4.18 6.76
CA SER A 342 0.83 -2.99 6.97
C SER A 342 0.86 -2.59 8.45
N THR A 343 1.21 -1.33 8.74
CA THR A 343 1.07 -0.74 10.08
C THR A 343 -0.34 -0.20 10.33
N VAL A 344 -1.17 -0.13 9.29
CA VAL A 344 -2.59 0.22 9.39
C VAL A 344 -3.37 -1.04 9.78
N PRO A 345 -4.22 -1.00 10.82
CA PRO A 345 -5.12 -2.09 11.19
C PRO A 345 -5.97 -2.50 9.99
N ARG A 346 -5.97 -3.79 9.68
CA ARG A 346 -6.79 -4.33 8.60
C ARG A 346 -8.15 -4.76 9.13
N THR A 347 -9.14 -4.61 8.28
CA THR A 347 -10.54 -4.89 8.59
C THR A 347 -10.94 -6.32 8.24
N SER A 348 -11.98 -6.79 8.91
CA SER A 348 -12.64 -8.07 8.68
C SER A 348 -13.38 -8.11 7.33
N VAL A 349 -13.81 -9.31 6.93
CA VAL A 349 -14.53 -9.51 5.66
C VAL A 349 -15.83 -8.70 5.61
N ARG A 350 -16.57 -8.60 6.73
CA ARG A 350 -17.85 -7.87 6.82
C ARG A 350 -17.70 -6.36 6.81
N GLU A 351 -16.64 -5.84 7.44
CA GLU A 351 -16.34 -4.39 7.42
C GLU A 351 -16.04 -3.88 6.01
N LEU A 352 -15.68 -4.78 5.08
CA LEU A 352 -15.53 -4.48 3.65
C LEU A 352 -16.83 -4.68 2.84
N GLY A 353 -17.96 -4.92 3.50
CA GLY A 353 -19.27 -5.10 2.87
C GLY A 353 -19.53 -6.49 2.28
N ILE A 354 -18.69 -7.49 2.61
CA ILE A 354 -18.88 -8.87 2.17
C ILE A 354 -19.63 -9.62 3.27
N GLN A 355 -20.88 -9.99 2.99
CA GLN A 355 -21.72 -10.76 3.90
C GLN A 355 -21.51 -12.26 3.67
N ILE A 356 -21.08 -12.99 4.71
CA ILE A 356 -20.94 -14.45 4.67
C ILE A 356 -22.17 -15.09 5.30
N GLY A 357 -22.91 -15.87 4.51
CA GLY A 357 -24.12 -16.54 4.97
C GLY A 357 -25.28 -15.57 5.26
N ARG A 358 -26.31 -16.08 5.95
CA ARG A 358 -27.60 -15.40 6.13
C ARG A 358 -27.86 -14.99 7.57
N MET A 359 -27.19 -15.62 8.53
CA MET A 359 -27.42 -15.32 9.94
C MET A 359 -26.66 -14.06 10.38
N ASN A 360 -27.24 -13.36 11.35
CA ASN A 360 -26.60 -12.19 11.94
C ASN A 360 -25.47 -12.62 12.87
N PRO A 361 -24.34 -11.89 12.91
CA PRO A 361 -23.32 -12.10 13.92
C PRO A 361 -23.76 -11.57 15.30
N GLY A 362 -23.06 -12.02 16.34
CA GLY A 362 -23.13 -11.40 17.67
C GLY A 362 -22.50 -10.00 17.69
N LEU A 363 -22.52 -9.35 18.85
CA LEU A 363 -22.15 -7.94 19.01
C LEU A 363 -20.72 -7.63 18.53
N VAL A 364 -19.76 -8.50 18.85
CA VAL A 364 -18.34 -8.31 18.47
C VAL A 364 -17.91 -9.24 17.34
N ASN A 365 -18.84 -10.03 16.80
CA ASN A 365 -18.61 -11.04 15.76
C ASN A 365 -17.38 -11.91 16.08
N ALA A 366 -17.37 -12.50 17.26
CA ALA A 366 -16.24 -13.30 17.75
C ALA A 366 -16.70 -14.45 18.64
N ILE A 367 -15.82 -15.43 18.87
CA ILE A 367 -16.09 -16.58 19.76
C ILE A 367 -16.50 -16.15 21.18
N THR A 368 -16.06 -14.96 21.60
CA THR A 368 -16.36 -14.31 22.88
C THR A 368 -17.79 -13.76 22.98
N ASP A 369 -18.57 -13.74 21.90
CA ASP A 369 -20.02 -13.49 21.96
C ASP A 369 -20.74 -14.60 22.75
N VAL A 370 -20.17 -15.83 22.80
CA VAL A 370 -20.65 -16.87 23.70
C VAL A 370 -20.32 -16.46 25.14
N LYS A 371 -21.35 -16.13 25.90
CA LYS A 371 -21.23 -15.50 27.22
C LYS A 371 -20.22 -16.23 28.14
N GLY A 372 -19.21 -15.48 28.56
CA GLY A 372 -18.18 -15.93 29.50
C GLY A 372 -16.95 -16.59 28.87
N VAL A 373 -16.96 -16.84 27.55
CA VAL A 373 -15.76 -17.23 26.80
C VAL A 373 -14.81 -16.04 26.73
N ARG A 374 -13.51 -16.30 26.87
CA ARG A 374 -12.44 -15.28 26.82
C ARG A 374 -11.30 -15.76 25.94
N VAL A 375 -10.63 -14.81 25.28
CA VAL A 375 -9.47 -15.10 24.42
C VAL A 375 -8.30 -14.23 24.83
N GLY A 376 -7.11 -14.81 24.91
CA GLY A 376 -5.86 -14.11 25.19
C GLY A 376 -4.77 -14.50 24.21
N HIS A 377 -3.88 -13.55 23.90
CA HIS A 377 -2.78 -13.75 22.96
C HIS A 377 -1.45 -13.37 23.60
N LEU A 378 -0.39 -14.06 23.19
CA LEU A 378 0.98 -13.59 23.31
C LEU A 378 1.65 -13.74 21.94
N THR A 379 2.18 -12.64 21.41
CA THR A 379 2.79 -12.55 20.08
C THR A 379 4.29 -12.33 20.21
N ARG A 380 5.10 -13.08 19.46
CA ARG A 380 6.56 -12.93 19.39
C ARG A 380 7.00 -12.63 17.96
N ILE A 381 7.53 -11.43 17.76
CA ILE A 381 8.09 -10.96 16.50
C ILE A 381 9.46 -10.39 16.83
N GLU A 382 10.51 -11.10 16.44
CA GLU A 382 11.90 -10.71 16.69
C GLU A 382 12.73 -10.99 15.43
N ASP A 383 13.60 -10.06 15.06
CA ASP A 383 14.50 -10.20 13.92
C ASP A 383 15.96 -10.31 14.37
N ASN A 384 16.80 -10.89 13.51
CA ASN A 384 18.23 -11.07 13.75
C ASN A 384 18.55 -11.85 15.04
N VAL A 385 17.73 -12.84 15.37
CA VAL A 385 17.95 -13.71 16.55
C VAL A 385 19.00 -14.77 16.21
N GLN A 386 20.05 -14.86 17.01
CA GLN A 386 21.14 -15.81 16.80
C GLN A 386 20.65 -17.26 16.91
N ILE A 387 21.02 -18.10 15.95
CA ILE A 387 20.74 -19.54 16.03
C ILE A 387 21.83 -20.21 16.88
N PRO A 388 21.47 -20.90 17.98
CA PRO A 388 22.45 -21.58 18.84
C PRO A 388 23.35 -22.53 18.05
N GLY A 389 24.67 -22.38 18.22
CA GLY A 389 25.66 -23.23 17.55
C GLY A 389 25.86 -22.94 16.07
N GLN A 390 25.26 -21.87 15.52
CA GLN A 390 25.46 -21.44 14.13
C GLN A 390 25.92 -19.99 14.09
N THR A 391 26.55 -19.59 12.98
CA THR A 391 26.98 -18.20 12.74
C THR A 391 25.84 -17.34 12.17
N GLU A 392 24.79 -17.95 11.64
CA GLU A 392 23.61 -17.27 11.09
C GLU A 392 22.63 -16.79 12.17
N SER A 393 21.94 -15.69 11.86
CA SER A 393 20.77 -15.20 12.59
C SER A 393 19.51 -15.38 11.76
N SER A 394 18.35 -15.38 12.42
CA SER A 394 17.05 -15.65 11.78
C SER A 394 15.92 -14.86 12.45
N SER A 395 14.69 -15.12 12.04
CA SER A 395 13.50 -14.40 12.51
C SER A 395 12.57 -15.30 13.31
N ILE A 396 12.00 -14.76 14.38
CA ILE A 396 10.95 -15.37 15.19
C ILE A 396 9.61 -14.75 14.79
N ARG A 397 8.63 -15.60 14.46
CA ARG A 397 7.25 -15.24 14.10
C ARG A 397 6.27 -16.25 14.69
N THR A 398 6.09 -16.24 16.01
CA THR A 398 5.30 -17.26 16.72
C THR A 398 4.46 -16.63 17.83
N GLY A 399 3.72 -17.44 18.56
CA GLY A 399 3.05 -17.04 19.77
C GLY A 399 2.15 -18.12 20.36
N VAL A 400 1.31 -17.70 21.30
CA VAL A 400 0.32 -18.54 21.95
C VAL A 400 -1.03 -17.84 21.92
N THR A 401 -2.10 -18.61 21.74
CA THR A 401 -3.48 -18.14 21.89
C THR A 401 -4.21 -19.05 22.86
N ALA A 402 -4.86 -18.47 23.87
CA ALA A 402 -5.61 -19.18 24.88
C ALA A 402 -7.10 -18.88 24.71
N VAL A 403 -7.93 -19.93 24.61
CA VAL A 403 -9.39 -19.85 24.65
C VAL A 403 -9.86 -20.43 25.98
N LEU A 404 -10.45 -19.58 26.82
CA LEU A 404 -10.94 -19.96 28.13
C LEU A 404 -12.46 -20.13 28.07
N PRO A 405 -12.98 -21.34 28.31
CA PRO A 405 -14.42 -21.58 28.42
C PRO A 405 -15.05 -20.78 29.56
N ALA A 406 -16.37 -20.57 29.49
CA ALA A 406 -17.10 -19.84 30.51
C ALA A 406 -16.99 -20.48 31.91
N GLY A 407 -16.65 -19.68 32.92
CA GLY A 407 -16.54 -20.12 34.31
C GLY A 407 -15.23 -20.87 34.62
N GLN A 408 -15.26 -21.72 35.65
CA GLN A 408 -14.10 -22.51 36.07
C GLN A 408 -14.22 -23.95 35.52
N ALA A 409 -13.70 -24.19 34.31
CA ALA A 409 -13.77 -25.50 33.63
C ALA A 409 -13.18 -26.65 34.47
N TYR A 410 -12.16 -26.37 35.29
CA TYR A 410 -11.59 -27.37 36.19
C TYR A 410 -12.59 -27.86 37.24
N ALA A 411 -13.22 -26.92 37.96
CA ALA A 411 -14.19 -27.24 39.01
C ALA A 411 -15.53 -27.73 38.44
N ASN A 412 -15.92 -27.21 37.28
CA ASN A 412 -17.17 -27.53 36.59
C ASN A 412 -16.87 -27.79 35.11
N ARG A 413 -16.61 -29.06 34.80
CA ARG A 413 -16.30 -29.52 33.45
C ARG A 413 -17.42 -29.16 32.49
N ILE A 414 -17.06 -28.86 31.25
CA ILE A 414 -17.95 -28.33 30.23
C ILE A 414 -18.11 -29.37 29.14
N ALA A 415 -19.34 -29.57 28.64
CA ALA A 415 -19.59 -30.57 27.60
C ALA A 415 -18.77 -30.24 26.35
N ALA A 416 -18.07 -31.23 25.80
CA ALA A 416 -17.16 -31.08 24.69
C ALA A 416 -17.19 -32.27 23.71
N GLY A 417 -16.70 -32.03 22.51
CA GLY A 417 -16.54 -33.01 21.46
C GLY A 417 -15.50 -32.54 20.44
N GLY A 418 -15.18 -33.39 19.48
CA GLY A 418 -14.19 -33.08 18.45
C GLY A 418 -14.32 -33.91 17.19
N PHE A 419 -13.58 -33.50 16.17
CA PHE A 419 -13.50 -34.20 14.90
C PHE A 419 -12.13 -33.94 14.26
N VAL A 420 -11.47 -35.02 13.87
CA VAL A 420 -10.23 -34.98 13.08
C VAL A 420 -10.63 -35.20 11.63
N LEU A 421 -10.53 -34.15 10.82
CA LEU A 421 -10.78 -34.24 9.37
C LEU A 421 -9.54 -34.82 8.68
N ASN A 422 -8.35 -34.35 9.07
CA ASN A 422 -7.07 -34.93 8.71
C ASN A 422 -6.11 -34.82 9.93
N GLY A 423 -5.46 -35.93 10.27
CA GLY A 423 -4.69 -36.11 11.51
C GLY A 423 -3.20 -35.83 11.42
N VAL A 424 -2.70 -35.22 10.32
CA VAL A 424 -1.29 -34.79 10.22
C VAL A 424 -1.06 -33.47 10.98
N GLY A 425 -1.34 -33.49 12.27
CA GLY A 425 -1.22 -32.37 13.21
C GLY A 425 -1.45 -32.84 14.64
N GLU A 426 -1.20 -31.97 15.62
CA GLU A 426 -1.29 -32.32 17.04
C GLU A 426 -2.38 -31.52 17.76
N MET A 427 -3.13 -32.23 18.62
CA MET A 427 -4.01 -31.64 19.63
C MET A 427 -4.01 -32.55 20.85
N SER A 428 -3.09 -32.27 21.78
CA SER A 428 -3.05 -32.95 23.08
C SER A 428 -4.39 -32.82 23.81
N GLY A 429 -4.71 -33.80 24.67
CA GLY A 429 -5.96 -33.82 25.43
C GLY A 429 -7.24 -34.15 24.63
N LEU A 430 -7.20 -34.14 23.28
CA LEU A 430 -8.36 -34.45 22.45
C LEU A 430 -8.87 -35.87 22.69
N THR A 431 -7.99 -36.84 22.93
CA THR A 431 -8.36 -38.23 23.26
C THR A 431 -9.26 -38.30 24.49
N GLN A 432 -8.95 -37.54 25.55
CA GLN A 432 -9.80 -37.42 26.74
C GLN A 432 -11.14 -36.79 26.41
N VAL A 433 -11.15 -35.73 25.60
CA VAL A 433 -12.39 -35.04 25.20
C VAL A 433 -13.32 -36.00 24.44
N LEU A 434 -12.77 -36.80 23.52
CA LEU A 434 -13.54 -37.77 22.74
C LEU A 434 -14.05 -38.95 23.59
N GLU A 435 -13.25 -39.41 24.55
CA GLU A 435 -13.61 -40.50 25.45
C GLU A 435 -14.66 -40.07 26.48
N THR A 436 -14.44 -38.93 27.13
CA THR A 436 -15.24 -38.51 28.29
C THR A 436 -16.38 -37.57 27.93
N GLY A 437 -16.27 -36.84 26.81
CA GLY A 437 -17.21 -35.78 26.43
C GLY A 437 -17.09 -34.50 27.25
N TRP A 438 -15.97 -34.30 27.96
CA TRP A 438 -15.78 -33.17 28.88
C TRP A 438 -14.46 -32.43 28.64
N LEU A 439 -14.54 -31.09 28.68
CA LEU A 439 -13.40 -30.17 28.72
C LEU A 439 -13.21 -29.63 30.15
N GLU A 440 -11.97 -29.66 30.64
CA GLU A 440 -11.62 -29.27 32.01
C GLU A 440 -10.45 -28.27 32.11
N THR A 441 -9.82 -27.94 30.98
CA THR A 441 -8.73 -26.97 30.88
C THR A 441 -9.10 -25.85 29.90
N PRO A 442 -8.37 -24.72 29.90
CA PRO A 442 -8.32 -23.84 28.74
C PRO A 442 -7.82 -24.62 27.50
N ILE A 443 -8.20 -24.15 26.30
CA ILE A 443 -7.67 -24.63 25.04
C ILE A 443 -6.55 -23.68 24.61
N LEU A 444 -5.34 -24.19 24.39
CA LEU A 444 -4.22 -23.37 23.91
C LEU A 444 -3.85 -23.75 22.48
N LEU A 445 -3.44 -22.76 21.71
CA LEU A 445 -2.96 -22.89 20.33
C LEU A 445 -1.55 -22.32 20.25
N THR A 446 -0.65 -22.94 19.49
CA THR A 446 0.74 -22.49 19.30
C THR A 446 1.35 -23.12 18.03
N ASN A 447 2.68 -23.10 17.87
CA ASN A 447 3.37 -23.83 16.81
C ASN A 447 3.76 -25.26 17.17
N SER A 448 4.01 -26.08 16.15
CA SER A 448 4.21 -27.52 16.27
C SER A 448 5.26 -27.93 17.31
N HIS A 449 6.41 -27.26 17.33
CA HIS A 449 7.50 -27.59 18.28
C HIS A 449 7.28 -27.02 19.69
N SER A 450 6.23 -26.20 19.89
CA SER A 450 5.94 -25.57 21.18
C SER A 450 4.87 -26.30 21.99
N VAL A 451 4.16 -27.29 21.40
CA VAL A 451 3.07 -28.02 22.05
C VAL A 451 3.45 -28.51 23.45
N GLY A 452 4.57 -29.23 23.58
CA GLY A 452 5.01 -29.78 24.88
C GLY A 452 5.31 -28.71 25.94
N ARG A 453 5.91 -27.58 25.54
CA ARG A 453 6.24 -26.47 26.46
C ARG A 453 5.00 -25.69 26.87
N VAL A 454 4.08 -25.46 25.93
CA VAL A 454 2.80 -24.81 26.20
C VAL A 454 1.93 -25.68 27.09
N HIS A 455 1.90 -27.00 26.85
CA HIS A 455 1.24 -27.99 27.70
C HIS A 455 1.76 -27.93 29.15
N ALA A 456 3.09 -27.89 29.35
CA ALA A 456 3.68 -27.71 30.67
C ALA A 456 3.26 -26.39 31.33
N GLY A 457 3.13 -25.30 30.55
CA GLY A 457 2.63 -24.01 31.04
C GLY A 457 1.17 -24.06 31.51
N VAL A 458 0.29 -24.81 30.83
CA VAL A 458 -1.09 -25.05 31.30
C VAL A 458 -1.10 -25.76 32.65
N ILE A 459 -0.31 -26.84 32.78
CA ILE A 459 -0.18 -27.57 34.05
C ILE A 459 0.30 -26.63 35.14
N GLN A 460 1.37 -25.87 34.90
CA GLN A 460 1.93 -24.94 35.87
C GLN A 460 0.92 -23.87 36.31
N HIS A 461 0.16 -23.30 35.37
CA HIS A 461 -0.90 -22.34 35.70
C HIS A 461 -2.00 -23.00 36.55
N MET A 462 -2.45 -24.19 36.16
CA MET A 462 -3.54 -24.88 36.84
C MET A 462 -3.13 -25.38 38.22
N SER A 463 -1.93 -25.93 38.40
CA SER A 463 -1.42 -26.34 39.72
C SER A 463 -1.31 -25.16 40.69
N ARG A 464 -0.91 -23.97 40.21
CA ARG A 464 -0.89 -22.76 41.05
C ARG A 464 -2.30 -22.33 41.46
N LYS A 465 -3.26 -22.43 40.54
CA LYS A 465 -4.65 -22.02 40.76
C LYS A 465 -5.46 -23.04 41.58
N TYR A 466 -5.12 -24.32 41.47
CA TYR A 466 -5.81 -25.43 42.12
C TYR A 466 -4.77 -26.34 42.83
N PRO A 467 -4.31 -25.97 44.03
CA PRO A 467 -3.26 -26.70 44.75
C PRO A 467 -3.60 -28.17 45.10
N THR A 468 -4.88 -28.53 45.07
CA THR A 468 -5.38 -29.89 45.36
C THR A 468 -5.36 -30.82 44.13
N MET A 469 -4.97 -30.32 42.95
CA MET A 469 -4.89 -31.08 41.71
C MET A 469 -3.72 -32.06 41.74
N GLY A 470 -3.97 -33.34 41.46
CA GLY A 470 -3.00 -34.43 41.55
C GLY A 470 -2.79 -34.99 42.96
N THR A 471 -3.49 -34.46 43.98
CA THR A 471 -3.42 -34.94 45.37
C THR A 471 -4.80 -35.36 45.88
N GLU A 472 -5.68 -34.38 46.16
CA GLU A 472 -7.07 -34.64 46.62
C GLU A 472 -8.06 -34.76 45.46
N THR A 473 -7.67 -34.23 44.29
CA THR A 473 -8.44 -34.31 43.06
C THR A 473 -7.55 -34.80 41.93
N ASP A 474 -8.13 -35.40 40.89
CA ASP A 474 -7.37 -36.04 39.81
C ASP A 474 -6.50 -35.04 39.01
N VAL A 475 -5.57 -35.55 38.20
CA VAL A 475 -4.77 -34.75 37.26
C VAL A 475 -5.64 -34.19 36.12
N VAL A 476 -5.07 -33.34 35.28
CA VAL A 476 -5.71 -32.82 34.07
C VAL A 476 -4.91 -33.18 32.84
N LEU A 477 -5.59 -33.33 31.71
CA LEU A 477 -4.97 -33.48 30.39
C LEU A 477 -5.21 -32.20 29.59
N PRO A 478 -4.26 -31.24 29.58
CA PRO A 478 -4.36 -30.01 28.82
C PRO A 478 -4.71 -30.22 27.36
N VAL A 479 -5.60 -29.36 26.85
CA VAL A 479 -5.89 -29.28 25.42
C VAL A 479 -5.00 -28.25 24.76
N VAL A 480 -4.00 -28.71 24.01
CA VAL A 480 -3.08 -27.85 23.25
C VAL A 480 -3.00 -28.31 21.80
N GLY A 481 -3.49 -27.48 20.88
CA GLY A 481 -3.42 -27.67 19.44
C GLY A 481 -2.34 -26.81 18.77
N GLU A 482 -2.00 -27.13 17.52
CA GLU A 482 -0.93 -26.43 16.80
C GLU A 482 -1.16 -26.21 15.32
N ALA A 483 -0.33 -25.33 14.75
CA ALA A 483 -0.08 -25.29 13.31
C ALA A 483 1.41 -25.00 13.02
N ASP A 484 1.91 -25.43 11.87
CA ASP A 484 3.32 -25.25 11.49
C ASP A 484 3.61 -23.84 10.92
N ASP A 485 4.28 -22.99 11.70
CA ASP A 485 4.72 -21.66 11.30
C ASP A 485 6.11 -21.63 10.63
N SER A 486 6.75 -22.77 10.39
CA SER A 486 8.15 -22.87 9.93
C SER A 486 8.44 -22.21 8.59
N PHE A 487 7.39 -21.86 7.83
CA PHE A 487 7.52 -21.07 6.62
C PHE A 487 8.06 -19.66 6.92
N LEU A 488 7.54 -18.98 7.95
CA LEU A 488 7.94 -17.61 8.32
C LEU A 488 8.76 -17.56 9.61
N ASN A 489 8.50 -18.47 10.55
CA ASN A 489 9.20 -18.60 11.81
C ASN A 489 10.40 -19.54 11.67
N ASP A 490 11.52 -19.21 12.31
CA ASP A 490 12.58 -20.19 12.52
C ASP A 490 12.30 -21.03 13.77
N VAL A 491 11.59 -22.14 13.58
CA VAL A 491 11.14 -23.01 14.66
C VAL A 491 12.28 -23.58 15.53
N ARG A 492 13.54 -23.47 15.11
CA ARG A 492 14.72 -23.85 15.92
C ARG A 492 14.92 -22.91 17.12
N ILE A 493 14.58 -21.63 16.97
CA ILE A 493 14.75 -20.57 17.97
C ILE A 493 13.43 -19.90 18.37
N GLY A 494 12.45 -19.93 17.49
CA GLY A 494 11.10 -19.38 17.65
C GLY A 494 10.14 -20.39 18.26
N THR A 495 10.49 -20.94 19.42
CA THR A 495 9.59 -21.80 20.22
C THR A 495 9.07 -21.04 21.44
N CYS A 496 7.80 -21.22 21.77
CA CYS A 496 7.19 -20.65 22.97
C CYS A 496 7.59 -21.43 24.24
N SER A 497 7.71 -20.69 25.33
CA SER A 497 8.00 -21.22 26.66
C SER A 497 6.71 -21.54 27.45
N ALA A 498 6.85 -22.27 28.56
CA ALA A 498 5.73 -22.46 29.50
C ALA A 498 5.21 -21.13 30.06
N GLN A 499 6.10 -20.15 30.28
CA GLN A 499 5.70 -18.82 30.76
C GLN A 499 4.91 -18.03 29.72
N ASP A 500 5.19 -18.24 28.44
CA ASP A 500 4.42 -17.62 27.35
C ASP A 500 2.96 -18.12 27.34
N ALA A 501 2.76 -19.40 27.62
CA ALA A 501 1.42 -19.97 27.78
C ALA A 501 0.66 -19.36 28.96
N ILE A 502 1.34 -19.20 30.11
CA ILE A 502 0.76 -18.56 31.30
C ILE A 502 0.33 -17.12 30.98
N LYS A 503 1.20 -16.34 30.34
CA LYS A 503 0.90 -14.97 29.93
C LYS A 503 -0.31 -14.89 29.00
N ALA A 504 -0.43 -15.81 28.03
CA ALA A 504 -1.59 -15.85 27.14
C ALA A 504 -2.90 -16.19 27.89
N ILE A 505 -2.84 -17.09 28.88
CA ILE A 505 -3.99 -17.42 29.75
C ILE A 505 -4.41 -16.21 30.60
N GLU A 506 -3.43 -15.49 31.17
CA GLU A 506 -3.65 -14.33 32.04
C GLU A 506 -4.16 -13.11 31.26
N ALA A 507 -3.74 -12.96 30.00
CA ALA A 507 -4.21 -11.92 29.10
C ALA A 507 -5.65 -12.13 28.58
N ALA A 508 -6.28 -13.27 28.87
CA ALA A 508 -7.56 -13.63 28.27
C ALA A 508 -8.75 -12.77 28.79
N SER A 509 -9.38 -12.04 27.88
CA SER A 509 -10.50 -11.12 28.13
C SER A 509 -11.75 -11.45 27.31
N PRO A 510 -12.95 -11.00 27.73
CA PRO A 510 -14.14 -11.02 26.89
C PRO A 510 -14.11 -9.85 25.88
N GLY A 511 -15.09 -9.79 24.97
CA GLY A 511 -15.23 -8.69 24.01
C GLY A 511 -14.44 -8.93 22.71
N PRO A 512 -14.07 -7.86 21.97
CA PRO A 512 -13.38 -7.99 20.68
C PRO A 512 -12.08 -8.79 20.78
N VAL A 513 -11.83 -9.63 19.78
CA VAL A 513 -10.64 -10.50 19.72
C VAL A 513 -9.70 -9.98 18.64
N ALA A 514 -8.39 -9.94 18.94
CA ALA A 514 -7.40 -9.57 17.94
C ALA A 514 -7.27 -10.69 16.88
N GLN A 515 -7.23 -10.31 15.60
CA GLN A 515 -7.23 -11.22 14.45
C GLN A 515 -6.02 -10.98 13.54
N GLY A 516 -5.83 -11.84 12.55
CA GLY A 516 -4.68 -11.83 11.65
C GLY A 516 -3.45 -12.47 12.29
N SER A 517 -2.27 -11.91 11.99
CA SER A 517 -0.97 -12.43 12.44
C SER A 517 -0.67 -12.05 13.89
N THR A 518 -1.45 -12.62 14.83
CA THR A 518 -1.32 -12.41 16.27
C THR A 518 -1.40 -13.73 17.02
N GLY A 519 -0.87 -13.78 18.24
CA GLY A 519 -0.86 -14.97 19.09
C GLY A 519 -0.23 -16.16 18.38
N ALA A 520 -0.91 -17.31 18.40
CA ALA A 520 -0.49 -18.50 17.69
C ALA A 520 -0.46 -18.30 16.17
N GLY A 521 -1.23 -17.34 15.65
CA GLY A 521 -1.34 -17.04 14.23
C GLY A 521 -0.20 -16.22 13.64
N THR A 522 0.77 -15.78 14.46
CA THR A 522 1.78 -14.79 14.07
C THR A 522 2.57 -15.16 12.80
N GLY A 523 3.03 -16.40 12.68
CA GLY A 523 3.83 -16.87 11.53
C GLY A 523 3.06 -17.73 10.52
N MET A 524 1.73 -17.70 10.55
CA MET A 524 0.91 -18.61 9.74
C MET A 524 0.66 -18.07 8.32
N THR A 525 0.45 -19.00 7.39
CA THR A 525 0.19 -18.73 5.97
C THR A 525 -1.04 -19.51 5.51
N SER A 526 -2.04 -18.82 4.97
CA SER A 526 -3.26 -19.42 4.44
C SER A 526 -3.52 -19.00 3.00
N PHE A 527 -3.80 -19.94 2.10
CA PHE A 527 -4.02 -19.70 0.68
C PHE A 527 -2.89 -18.87 0.02
N ASP A 528 -1.65 -19.11 0.44
CA ASP A 528 -0.44 -18.35 0.08
C ASP A 528 -0.46 -16.84 0.45
N PHE A 529 -1.43 -16.42 1.26
CA PHE A 529 -1.47 -15.12 1.93
C PHE A 529 -1.12 -15.26 3.42
N ALA A 530 -0.76 -14.17 4.07
CA ALA A 530 -0.57 -14.17 5.51
C ALA A 530 -1.90 -14.55 6.19
N GLY A 531 -1.84 -15.57 7.04
CA GLY A 531 -2.99 -16.09 7.78
C GLY A 531 -2.90 -15.72 9.26
N GLY A 532 -3.44 -16.59 10.10
CA GLY A 532 -3.31 -16.46 11.55
C GLY A 532 -4.62 -16.74 12.29
N ILE A 533 -4.92 -15.90 13.28
CA ILE A 533 -6.14 -16.02 14.09
C ILE A 533 -7.30 -15.34 13.38
N GLY A 534 -8.42 -16.04 13.25
CA GLY A 534 -9.67 -15.42 12.83
C GLY A 534 -10.83 -15.90 13.68
N THR A 535 -11.87 -15.09 13.78
CA THR A 535 -13.05 -15.42 14.57
C THR A 535 -14.30 -14.83 13.96
N SER A 536 -15.43 -15.46 14.24
CA SER A 536 -16.77 -14.99 13.87
C SER A 536 -17.81 -15.63 14.80
N SER A 537 -19.01 -15.09 14.83
CA SER A 537 -20.14 -15.67 15.55
C SER A 537 -21.43 -15.59 14.75
N ARG A 538 -22.45 -16.36 15.17
CA ARG A 538 -23.83 -16.27 14.68
C ARG A 538 -24.80 -16.32 15.85
N ILE A 539 -25.83 -15.49 15.78
CA ILE A 539 -26.97 -15.49 16.70
C ILE A 539 -28.22 -16.03 16.00
N PHE A 540 -29.02 -16.80 16.72
CA PHE A 540 -30.27 -17.34 16.23
C PHE A 540 -31.22 -17.69 17.38
N ASP A 541 -32.49 -17.89 17.03
CA ASP A 541 -33.53 -18.25 17.98
C ASP A 541 -33.89 -19.74 17.86
N LEU A 542 -34.26 -20.33 18.99
CA LEU A 542 -34.87 -21.64 19.09
C LEU A 542 -36.29 -21.49 19.68
N PRO A 543 -37.19 -22.47 19.49
CA PRO A 543 -38.53 -22.41 20.07
C PRO A 543 -38.56 -22.13 21.59
N GLU A 544 -37.55 -22.63 22.31
CA GLU A 544 -37.42 -22.51 23.76
C GLU A 544 -36.67 -21.24 24.23
N GLY A 545 -36.22 -20.37 23.32
CA GLY A 545 -35.53 -19.12 23.68
C GLY A 545 -34.85 -18.43 22.51
N SER A 546 -34.70 -17.11 22.63
CA SER A 546 -34.03 -16.26 21.64
C SER A 546 -32.57 -15.97 22.00
N GLY A 547 -31.74 -15.68 20.99
CA GLY A 547 -30.38 -15.19 21.17
C GLY A 547 -29.34 -16.25 21.55
N PHE A 548 -29.53 -17.50 21.12
CA PHE A 548 -28.47 -18.51 21.20
C PHE A 548 -27.32 -18.14 20.27
N THR A 549 -26.10 -18.48 20.69
CA THR A 549 -24.88 -18.06 20.00
C THR A 549 -24.02 -19.26 19.64
N ILE A 550 -23.51 -19.25 18.41
CA ILE A 550 -22.36 -20.04 17.97
C ILE A 550 -21.19 -19.09 17.77
N GLY A 551 -20.07 -19.37 18.41
CA GLY A 551 -18.82 -18.64 18.25
C GLY A 551 -17.74 -19.57 17.69
N VAL A 552 -16.94 -19.09 16.75
CA VAL A 552 -15.84 -19.87 16.16
C VAL A 552 -14.55 -19.06 16.19
N LEU A 553 -13.45 -19.70 16.57
CA LEU A 553 -12.09 -19.18 16.44
C LEU A 553 -11.25 -20.21 15.68
N VAL A 554 -10.45 -19.73 14.72
CA VAL A 554 -9.56 -20.56 13.91
C VAL A 554 -8.12 -20.11 14.05
N LEU A 555 -7.20 -21.08 14.04
CA LEU A 555 -5.79 -20.88 13.72
C LEU A 555 -5.58 -21.36 12.28
N SER A 556 -5.63 -20.43 11.33
CA SER A 556 -5.60 -20.73 9.89
C SER A 556 -4.19 -20.70 9.34
N ASN A 557 -3.73 -21.83 8.80
CA ASN A 557 -2.42 -22.02 8.17
C ASN A 557 -2.46 -22.92 6.93
N PHE A 558 -3.59 -23.07 6.24
CA PHE A 558 -3.80 -24.10 5.20
C PHE A 558 -4.12 -23.53 3.81
N GLY A 559 -4.16 -24.41 2.81
CA GLY A 559 -4.73 -24.11 1.50
C GLY A 559 -3.76 -23.45 0.52
N ARG A 560 -4.17 -23.43 -0.75
CA ARG A 560 -3.43 -22.88 -1.91
C ARG A 560 -4.20 -21.72 -2.51
N MET A 561 -3.51 -20.69 -3.02
CA MET A 561 -4.14 -19.47 -3.54
C MET A 561 -5.28 -19.76 -4.53
N ARG A 562 -5.04 -20.64 -5.51
CA ARG A 562 -6.04 -21.06 -6.51
C ARG A 562 -7.36 -21.61 -5.98
N ASN A 563 -7.37 -22.13 -4.75
CA ASN A 563 -8.56 -22.73 -4.14
C ASN A 563 -9.38 -21.72 -3.33
N LEU A 564 -8.81 -20.54 -3.01
CA LEU A 564 -9.47 -19.53 -2.20
C LEU A 564 -10.84 -19.18 -2.78
N THR A 565 -11.86 -19.41 -1.96
CA THR A 565 -13.26 -19.17 -2.27
C THR A 565 -13.84 -18.22 -1.21
N ILE A 566 -14.57 -17.20 -1.67
CA ILE A 566 -15.18 -16.17 -0.82
C ILE A 566 -16.63 -16.00 -1.26
N ASP A 567 -17.59 -16.24 -0.37
CA ASP A 567 -19.03 -16.11 -0.67
C ASP A 567 -19.41 -16.90 -1.93
N GLY A 568 -18.88 -18.13 -2.05
CA GLY A 568 -19.06 -19.01 -3.21
C GLY A 568 -18.27 -18.64 -4.47
N ALA A 569 -17.66 -17.46 -4.55
CA ALA A 569 -16.83 -17.04 -5.68
C ALA A 569 -15.39 -17.56 -5.52
N VAL A 570 -14.93 -18.36 -6.49
CA VAL A 570 -13.55 -18.91 -6.51
C VAL A 570 -12.55 -17.86 -7.02
N VAL A 571 -12.39 -16.78 -6.24
CA VAL A 571 -11.50 -15.64 -6.55
C VAL A 571 -10.03 -16.04 -6.64
N GLY A 572 -9.66 -17.13 -5.96
CA GLY A 572 -8.32 -17.66 -5.89
C GLY A 572 -7.69 -17.94 -7.25
N ARG A 573 -8.45 -18.44 -8.23
CA ARG A 573 -7.94 -18.76 -9.59
C ARG A 573 -7.37 -17.54 -10.30
N GLN A 574 -8.08 -16.42 -10.19
CA GLN A 574 -7.66 -15.16 -10.81
C GLN A 574 -6.43 -14.62 -10.07
N LEU A 575 -6.46 -14.60 -8.74
CA LEU A 575 -5.33 -14.14 -7.92
C LEU A 575 -4.08 -14.99 -8.13
N ASP A 576 -4.21 -16.30 -8.31
CA ASP A 576 -3.09 -17.22 -8.53
C ASP A 576 -2.24 -16.82 -9.74
N THR A 577 -2.88 -16.28 -10.79
CA THR A 577 -2.19 -15.77 -11.99
C THR A 577 -1.55 -14.39 -11.78
N GLU A 578 -2.03 -13.61 -10.82
CA GLU A 578 -1.59 -12.23 -10.56
C GLU A 578 -0.41 -12.15 -9.58
N PHE A 579 -0.20 -13.20 -8.77
CA PHE A 579 0.86 -13.28 -7.77
C PHE A 579 1.99 -14.21 -8.21
N GLU A 580 3.25 -13.84 -7.92
CA GLU A 580 4.42 -14.70 -8.18
C GLU A 580 4.24 -16.07 -7.48
N HIS A 581 4.52 -17.15 -8.21
CA HIS A 581 4.54 -18.50 -7.64
C HIS A 581 5.82 -18.74 -6.83
N SER A 582 6.93 -18.11 -7.25
CA SER A 582 8.23 -18.24 -6.58
C SER A 582 8.19 -17.66 -5.18
N GLY A 583 8.59 -18.45 -4.18
CA GLY A 583 8.64 -18.03 -2.79
C GLY A 583 7.34 -18.25 -2.02
N ARG A 584 6.41 -19.06 -2.53
CA ARG A 584 5.28 -19.61 -1.77
C ARG A 584 5.72 -20.88 -1.01
N ARG A 585 4.86 -21.40 -0.12
CA ARG A 585 5.12 -22.65 0.59
C ARG A 585 5.03 -23.82 -0.39
N GLU A 586 6.09 -24.60 -0.60
CA GLU A 586 6.08 -25.70 -1.59
C GLU A 586 5.85 -27.07 -0.97
N LEU A 587 6.51 -27.36 0.15
CA LEU A 587 6.63 -28.71 0.73
C LEU A 587 5.48 -29.12 1.65
N SER A 588 4.84 -28.16 2.33
CA SER A 588 3.76 -28.41 3.29
C SER A 588 2.45 -27.79 2.79
N GLU A 589 1.34 -28.50 2.99
CA GLU A 589 0.00 -28.00 2.67
C GLU A 589 -0.63 -27.23 3.83
N GLY A 590 0.06 -27.14 4.98
CA GLY A 590 -0.31 -26.30 6.11
C GLY A 590 -1.17 -26.99 7.16
N SER A 591 -1.96 -26.27 7.94
CA SER A 591 -2.87 -26.87 8.92
C SER A 591 -3.95 -25.89 9.37
N VAL A 592 -5.00 -26.37 10.03
CA VAL A 592 -5.99 -25.52 10.69
C VAL A 592 -6.54 -26.18 11.95
N ILE A 593 -6.61 -25.39 13.02
CA ILE A 593 -7.34 -25.74 14.22
C ILE A 593 -8.60 -24.89 14.29
N VAL A 594 -9.76 -25.53 14.50
CA VAL A 594 -11.03 -24.84 14.71
C VAL A 594 -11.54 -25.09 16.12
N VAL A 595 -11.86 -24.02 16.83
CA VAL A 595 -12.50 -24.05 18.15
C VAL A 595 -13.91 -23.50 18.02
N VAL A 596 -14.91 -24.31 18.33
CA VAL A 596 -16.33 -23.95 18.32
C VAL A 596 -16.83 -23.83 19.75
N ALA A 597 -17.48 -22.71 20.08
CA ALA A 597 -18.16 -22.49 21.35
C ALA A 597 -19.65 -22.25 21.12
N THR A 598 -20.49 -22.67 22.06
CA THR A 598 -21.91 -22.34 22.05
C THR A 598 -22.52 -22.30 23.45
N ASP A 599 -23.64 -21.61 23.60
CA ASP A 599 -24.53 -21.69 24.76
C ASP A 599 -25.75 -22.60 24.53
N VAL A 600 -25.95 -23.13 23.32
CA VAL A 600 -26.94 -24.17 23.05
C VAL A 600 -26.59 -25.41 23.88
N PRO A 601 -27.51 -25.95 24.71
CA PRO A 601 -27.26 -27.17 25.45
C PRO A 601 -27.08 -28.35 24.50
N LEU A 602 -25.86 -28.87 24.41
CA LEU A 602 -25.49 -30.01 23.58
C LEU A 602 -24.79 -31.08 24.42
N ILE A 603 -24.98 -32.33 24.04
CA ILE A 603 -24.19 -33.48 24.54
C ILE A 603 -23.03 -33.78 23.60
N SER A 604 -22.07 -34.59 24.06
CA SER A 604 -20.83 -34.87 23.31
C SER A 604 -21.06 -35.41 21.89
N SER A 605 -22.04 -36.31 21.70
CA SER A 605 -22.38 -36.83 20.36
C SER A 605 -22.88 -35.74 19.41
N GLN A 606 -23.63 -34.76 19.90
CA GLN A 606 -24.06 -33.58 19.12
C GLN A 606 -22.91 -32.61 18.90
N LEU A 607 -22.00 -32.45 19.87
CA LEU A 607 -20.78 -31.64 19.71
C LEU A 607 -19.85 -32.22 18.63
N ASN A 608 -19.66 -33.54 18.61
CA ASN A 608 -18.94 -34.23 17.53
C ASN A 608 -19.59 -33.99 16.16
N ARG A 609 -20.93 -33.91 16.09
CA ARG A 609 -21.66 -33.62 14.85
C ARG A 609 -21.44 -32.18 14.39
N ILE A 610 -21.48 -31.18 15.28
CA ILE A 610 -21.20 -29.80 14.90
C ILE A 610 -19.72 -29.60 14.53
N SER A 611 -18.78 -30.32 15.16
CA SER A 611 -17.36 -30.29 14.76
C SER A 611 -17.18 -30.75 13.30
N ARG A 612 -17.97 -31.73 12.84
CA ARG A 612 -18.01 -32.15 11.43
C ARG A 612 -18.62 -31.09 10.51
N ARG A 613 -19.45 -30.18 11.01
CA ARG A 613 -20.03 -29.08 10.23
C ARG A 613 -19.03 -27.94 10.04
N ALA A 614 -18.17 -27.69 11.03
CA ALA A 614 -17.07 -26.75 10.86
C ALA A 614 -16.16 -27.13 9.68
N ALA A 615 -15.91 -28.43 9.46
CA ALA A 615 -15.21 -28.93 8.28
C ALA A 615 -15.87 -28.54 6.94
N LEU A 616 -17.20 -28.43 6.89
CA LEU A 616 -17.90 -27.94 5.69
C LEU A 616 -17.66 -26.43 5.49
N GLY A 617 -17.56 -25.66 6.58
CA GLY A 617 -17.15 -24.24 6.51
C GLY A 617 -15.73 -24.07 5.99
N LEU A 618 -14.78 -24.92 6.43
CA LEU A 618 -13.44 -24.99 5.85
C LEU A 618 -13.50 -25.28 4.34
N GLY A 619 -14.30 -26.27 3.94
CA GLY A 619 -14.49 -26.63 2.54
C GLY A 619 -15.03 -25.48 1.68
N ARG A 620 -15.94 -24.65 2.21
CA ARG A 620 -16.48 -23.47 1.50
C ARG A 620 -15.43 -22.40 1.19
N THR A 621 -14.34 -22.35 1.96
CA THR A 621 -13.22 -21.43 1.69
C THR A 621 -12.19 -22.00 0.73
N GLY A 622 -12.29 -23.30 0.38
CA GLY A 622 -11.36 -23.98 -0.51
C GLY A 622 -10.45 -25.02 0.15
N SER A 623 -10.73 -25.43 1.40
CA SER A 623 -10.06 -26.60 1.98
C SER A 623 -10.42 -27.87 1.21
N TYR A 624 -9.42 -28.74 1.05
CA TYR A 624 -9.61 -30.11 0.57
C TYR A 624 -8.90 -31.12 1.48
N ALA A 625 -8.54 -30.72 2.71
CA ALA A 625 -7.87 -31.55 3.72
C ALA A 625 -6.65 -32.31 3.16
N ALA A 626 -5.73 -31.56 2.55
CA ALA A 626 -4.57 -32.10 1.85
C ALA A 626 -3.73 -33.04 2.73
N SER A 627 -3.00 -33.97 2.14
CA SER A 627 -2.35 -35.08 2.88
C SER A 627 -1.46 -34.64 4.04
N THR A 628 -0.71 -33.55 3.90
CA THR A 628 0.17 -33.00 4.95
C THR A 628 -0.51 -31.93 5.80
N SER A 629 -1.83 -31.81 5.72
CA SER A 629 -2.61 -30.79 6.42
C SER A 629 -3.37 -31.31 7.63
N GLY A 630 -2.87 -31.00 8.82
CA GLY A 630 -3.58 -31.26 10.08
C GLY A 630 -4.80 -30.36 10.20
N GLU A 631 -6.00 -30.93 10.08
CA GLU A 631 -7.27 -30.20 10.21
C GLU A 631 -8.10 -30.81 11.35
N ILE A 632 -8.02 -30.17 12.53
CA ILE A 632 -8.57 -30.69 13.77
C ILE A 632 -9.56 -29.68 14.37
N ILE A 633 -10.75 -30.16 14.71
CA ILE A 633 -11.83 -29.35 15.25
C ILE A 633 -12.19 -29.81 16.65
N ILE A 634 -12.32 -28.86 17.58
CA ILE A 634 -12.87 -29.07 18.92
C ILE A 634 -14.08 -28.16 19.13
N ALA A 635 -15.11 -28.68 19.78
CA ALA A 635 -16.33 -27.95 20.11
C ALA A 635 -16.68 -28.10 21.59
N PHE A 636 -17.19 -27.04 22.22
CA PHE A 636 -17.73 -27.09 23.57
C PHE A 636 -19.01 -26.28 23.73
N SER A 637 -19.88 -26.72 24.66
CA SER A 637 -21.14 -26.06 25.00
C SER A 637 -21.16 -25.63 26.46
N THR A 638 -21.46 -24.36 26.71
CA THR A 638 -21.63 -23.81 28.06
C THR A 638 -22.98 -24.16 28.69
N GLY A 639 -23.87 -24.82 27.94
CA GLY A 639 -25.23 -25.17 28.36
C GLY A 639 -25.31 -26.36 29.34
N ASN A 640 -24.24 -27.14 29.47
CA ASN A 640 -24.15 -28.23 30.45
C ASN A 640 -22.85 -28.17 31.24
N ARG A 641 -22.91 -28.48 32.54
CA ARG A 641 -21.75 -28.54 33.43
C ARG A 641 -21.77 -29.78 34.30
N LYS A 642 -20.60 -30.40 34.48
CA LYS A 642 -20.38 -31.52 35.40
C LYS A 642 -19.38 -31.12 36.48
N PRO A 643 -19.79 -31.00 37.76
CA PRO A 643 -18.85 -30.76 38.86
C PRO A 643 -17.73 -31.82 38.89
N ARG A 644 -16.49 -31.40 39.18
CA ARG A 644 -15.35 -32.31 39.33
C ARG A 644 -15.54 -33.24 40.53
N VAL A 645 -16.03 -32.67 41.63
CA VAL A 645 -16.40 -33.37 42.86
C VAL A 645 -17.92 -33.41 42.96
N ALA A 646 -18.49 -34.59 43.13
CA ALA A 646 -19.93 -34.77 43.28
C ALA A 646 -20.44 -34.06 44.55
N ARG A 647 -21.53 -33.29 44.42
CA ARG A 647 -22.17 -32.58 45.55
C ARG A 647 -23.18 -33.43 46.33
N SER A 648 -23.49 -34.63 45.84
CA SER A 648 -24.47 -35.55 46.43
C SER A 648 -24.05 -36.99 46.22
N SER A 649 -24.54 -37.92 47.04
CA SER A 649 -24.33 -39.37 46.91
C SER A 649 -25.05 -40.02 45.73
N GLY A 650 -25.80 -39.25 44.92
CA GLY A 650 -26.57 -39.75 43.78
C GLY A 650 -25.69 -40.16 42.60
N SER A 651 -26.03 -41.28 41.96
CA SER A 651 -25.30 -41.86 40.82
C SER A 651 -25.64 -41.24 39.45
N PHE A 652 -26.58 -40.29 39.39
CA PHE A 652 -27.13 -39.76 38.14
C PHE A 652 -26.85 -38.27 37.97
N ILE A 653 -26.63 -37.85 36.71
CA ILE A 653 -26.58 -36.43 36.31
C ILE A 653 -27.63 -36.17 35.24
N ASN A 654 -28.25 -34.99 35.28
CA ASN A 654 -29.20 -34.56 34.27
C ASN A 654 -28.50 -33.60 33.30
N LEU A 655 -28.58 -33.90 32.01
CA LEU A 655 -28.06 -33.06 30.94
C LEU A 655 -29.23 -32.55 30.10
N LYS A 656 -29.19 -31.27 29.73
CA LYS A 656 -30.12 -30.68 28.76
C LYS A 656 -29.52 -30.82 27.37
N CYS A 657 -30.29 -31.28 26.40
CA CYS A 657 -29.86 -31.28 25.00
C CYS A 657 -30.96 -30.72 24.11
N ILE A 658 -30.56 -30.05 23.03
CA ILE A 658 -31.48 -29.68 21.96
C ILE A 658 -32.05 -30.95 21.33
N SER A 659 -33.33 -30.90 20.94
CA SER A 659 -33.91 -31.94 20.08
C SER A 659 -33.23 -31.92 18.71
N ASP A 660 -32.93 -33.11 18.19
CA ASP A 660 -32.32 -33.26 16.86
C ASP A 660 -33.20 -32.68 15.74
N ASN A 661 -34.51 -32.53 15.95
CA ASN A 661 -35.41 -31.86 15.01
C ASN A 661 -35.08 -30.37 14.81
N HIS A 662 -34.39 -29.74 15.76
CA HIS A 662 -34.01 -28.32 15.72
C HIS A 662 -32.51 -28.09 15.52
N ILE A 663 -31.68 -29.15 15.42
CA ILE A 663 -30.21 -28.99 15.38
C ILE A 663 -29.67 -28.41 14.08
N ASN A 664 -30.45 -28.42 12.99
CA ASN A 664 -29.99 -27.95 11.67
C ASN A 664 -29.62 -26.47 11.66
N ILE A 665 -30.30 -25.62 12.44
CA ILE A 665 -29.94 -24.20 12.55
C ILE A 665 -28.55 -24.02 13.20
N VAL A 666 -28.21 -24.90 14.16
CA VAL A 666 -26.87 -24.95 14.78
C VAL A 666 -25.83 -25.37 13.75
N TYR A 667 -26.17 -26.28 12.84
CA TYR A 667 -25.27 -26.70 11.76
C TYR A 667 -24.97 -25.56 10.79
N GLU A 668 -26.00 -24.87 10.32
CA GLU A 668 -25.84 -23.73 9.42
C GLU A 668 -25.01 -22.63 10.10
N ALA A 669 -25.31 -22.29 11.35
CA ALA A 669 -24.57 -21.31 12.13
C ALA A 669 -23.07 -21.65 12.25
N VAL A 670 -22.72 -22.92 12.50
CA VAL A 670 -21.32 -23.38 12.59
C VAL A 670 -20.62 -23.30 11.25
N ILE A 671 -21.29 -23.66 10.15
CA ILE A 671 -20.71 -23.57 8.81
C ILE A 671 -20.40 -22.11 8.47
N GLU A 672 -21.36 -21.21 8.64
CA GLU A 672 -21.22 -19.79 8.33
C GLU A 672 -20.16 -19.12 9.21
N ALA A 673 -20.18 -19.35 10.52
CA ALA A 673 -19.19 -18.80 11.44
C ALA A 673 -17.78 -19.33 11.16
N THR A 674 -17.64 -20.59 10.74
CA THR A 674 -16.33 -21.16 10.39
C THR A 674 -15.78 -20.57 9.10
N GLU A 675 -16.61 -20.49 8.05
CA GLU A 675 -16.26 -19.87 6.77
C GLU A 675 -15.78 -18.42 6.99
N GLU A 676 -16.54 -17.64 7.74
CA GLU A 676 -16.20 -16.25 8.04
C GLU A 676 -14.95 -16.12 8.92
N ALA A 677 -14.77 -16.98 9.93
CA ALA A 677 -13.59 -16.95 10.79
C ALA A 677 -12.30 -17.22 10.00
N VAL A 678 -12.31 -18.17 9.05
CA VAL A 678 -11.16 -18.40 8.15
C VAL A 678 -10.88 -17.17 7.30
N LEU A 679 -11.90 -16.56 6.72
CA LEU A 679 -11.74 -15.35 5.91
C LEU A 679 -11.20 -14.19 6.75
N ASN A 680 -11.71 -13.98 7.96
CA ASN A 680 -11.21 -12.95 8.87
C ASN A 680 -9.74 -13.18 9.26
N ALA A 681 -9.30 -14.42 9.43
CA ALA A 681 -7.89 -14.74 9.70
C ALA A 681 -6.95 -14.20 8.61
N VAL A 682 -7.38 -14.27 7.35
CA VAL A 682 -6.60 -13.82 6.20
C VAL A 682 -6.80 -12.31 5.94
N PHE A 683 -8.03 -11.80 6.06
CA PHE A 683 -8.38 -10.41 5.80
C PHE A 683 -7.75 -9.43 6.80
N CYS A 684 -7.71 -9.82 8.08
CA CYS A 684 -7.13 -9.02 9.15
C CYS A 684 -5.59 -9.10 9.18
N SER A 685 -4.94 -9.93 8.35
CA SER A 685 -3.49 -10.05 8.35
C SER A 685 -2.79 -9.00 7.49
N GLY A 686 -1.84 -8.28 8.09
CA GLY A 686 -1.03 -7.20 7.49
C GLY A 686 0.00 -7.64 6.45
N GLY A 687 0.18 -8.95 6.22
CA GLY A 687 1.37 -9.48 5.58
C GLY A 687 2.51 -9.66 6.58
N MET A 688 3.45 -10.57 6.28
CA MET A 688 4.50 -10.91 7.23
C MET A 688 5.83 -11.24 6.53
N ASN A 689 6.89 -10.56 6.95
CA ASN A 689 8.26 -10.99 6.65
C ASN A 689 8.68 -12.06 7.65
N GLY A 690 9.39 -13.08 7.18
CA GLY A 690 9.89 -14.16 8.00
C GLY A 690 11.36 -14.51 7.70
N ARG A 691 11.80 -15.63 8.26
CA ARG A 691 13.14 -16.18 8.08
C ARG A 691 13.55 -16.25 6.61
N GLN A 692 14.85 -16.21 6.35
CA GLN A 692 15.40 -16.30 4.98
C GLN A 692 14.80 -15.25 4.01
N GLN A 693 14.42 -14.08 4.53
CA GLN A 693 13.81 -13.00 3.72
C GLN A 693 12.53 -13.43 3.00
N ARG A 694 11.83 -14.45 3.53
CA ARG A 694 10.53 -14.89 3.03
C ARG A 694 9.48 -13.82 3.31
N TRP A 695 8.54 -13.70 2.39
CA TRP A 695 7.44 -12.75 2.49
C TRP A 695 6.13 -13.46 2.20
N CYS A 696 5.19 -13.32 3.12
CA CYS A 696 3.82 -13.74 2.92
C CYS A 696 2.94 -12.48 2.76
N PRO A 697 2.35 -12.24 1.57
CA PRO A 697 1.61 -11.01 1.32
C PRO A 697 0.29 -10.97 2.09
N PRO A 698 -0.22 -9.78 2.44
CA PRO A 698 -1.61 -9.66 2.83
C PRO A 698 -2.51 -9.93 1.62
N ILE A 699 -3.74 -10.35 1.90
CA ILE A 699 -4.75 -10.48 0.85
C ILE A 699 -5.12 -9.09 0.27
N PRO A 700 -5.26 -8.94 -1.05
CA PRO A 700 -5.50 -7.62 -1.66
C PRO A 700 -6.99 -7.24 -1.61
N HIS A 701 -7.41 -6.50 -0.58
CA HIS A 701 -8.82 -6.12 -0.35
C HIS A 701 -9.47 -5.45 -1.57
N ASP A 702 -8.87 -4.39 -2.12
CA ASP A 702 -9.45 -3.65 -3.26
C ASP A 702 -9.64 -4.54 -4.49
N ARG A 703 -8.64 -5.37 -4.78
CA ARG A 703 -8.69 -6.29 -5.91
C ARG A 703 -9.77 -7.36 -5.70
N LEU A 704 -9.92 -7.87 -4.49
CA LEU A 704 -10.98 -8.82 -4.16
C LEU A 704 -12.37 -8.21 -4.34
N ILE A 705 -12.58 -7.00 -3.85
CA ILE A 705 -13.87 -6.29 -4.01
C ILE A 705 -14.18 -6.10 -5.50
N GLU A 706 -13.19 -5.73 -6.30
CA GLU A 706 -13.35 -5.64 -7.75
C GLU A 706 -13.77 -6.99 -8.39
N LEU A 707 -13.12 -8.10 -8.00
CA LEU A 707 -13.43 -9.43 -8.51
C LEU A 707 -14.84 -9.89 -8.11
N LEU A 708 -15.23 -9.67 -6.86
CA LEU A 708 -16.57 -10.01 -6.36
C LEU A 708 -17.65 -9.17 -7.06
N ASN A 709 -17.42 -7.86 -7.24
CA ASN A 709 -18.36 -6.98 -7.94
C ASN A 709 -18.51 -7.31 -9.43
N LYS A 710 -17.43 -7.72 -10.09
CA LYS A 710 -17.49 -8.22 -11.48
C LYS A 710 -18.38 -9.46 -11.58
N GLY A 711 -18.23 -10.42 -10.66
CA GLY A 711 -19.07 -11.62 -10.61
C GLY A 711 -20.56 -11.31 -10.40
N ARG A 712 -20.89 -10.38 -9.49
CA ARG A 712 -22.28 -9.98 -9.19
C ARG A 712 -22.97 -9.29 -10.39
N LYS A 713 -22.27 -8.40 -11.11
CA LYS A 713 -22.84 -7.71 -12.28
C LYS A 713 -23.20 -8.63 -13.46
N ILE A 714 -22.45 -9.73 -13.64
CA ILE A 714 -22.75 -10.74 -14.68
C ILE A 714 -24.04 -11.49 -14.35
N HIS A 715 -24.38 -11.64 -13.06
CA HIS A 715 -25.62 -12.30 -12.62
C HIS A 715 -26.86 -11.41 -12.68
N GLU A 716 -26.72 -10.08 -12.65
CA GLU A 716 -27.87 -9.15 -12.79
C GLU A 716 -28.20 -8.82 -14.26
N SER A 717 -27.34 -9.21 -15.20
CA SER A 717 -27.50 -8.99 -16.64
C SER A 717 -27.94 -10.25 -17.42
N HIS A 718 -28.27 -11.32 -16.70
CA HIS A 718 -28.89 -12.56 -17.16
C HIS A 718 -30.14 -12.83 -16.33
#